data_AF-A0AA38KX91-F1
#
_entry.id   AF-A0AA38KX91-F1
#
_cell.length_a   1.000
_cell.length_b   1.000
_cell.length_c   1.000
_cell.angle_alpha   90.00
_cell.angle_beta   90.00
_cell.angle_gamma   90.00
#
_symmetry.space_group_name_H-M   'P 1'
#
loop_
_entity.id
_entity.type
_entity.pdbx_description
1 polymer ?
#
loop_
_entity_poly.entity_id
_entity_poly.type
_entity_poly.pdbx_seq_one_letter_code
_entity_poly.pdbx_strand_id
1 'polypeptide(L)'
;MLPLSTLVVAAASLATSLSPVQAVTAGSFGDGGNTTVSAMMLFVGNSQKVYVLDKAEGNAAQIDDHPAWGAVWDIDTHTSFAMDVKTNVFCASGMHLPNGSYATFGGNGAITVGGNIGSNTTDGGSAASYDMTYQDYDGRKAIRILNPCTDEDDFTSENCQWFDNPDVLSMQKERWYSAAEPLGDGTIVLIGGFVNGGYINRNYPNVDPTYEGGAAEPTYEFYPANGTQATIMQFMVKTSGLNSYAHTYLMPSGKMLVQANYSTMLWDPATNTETDLPDMPGQVVRVYPASGGVAMLPLTPANNYTPTVIFCGGSNMTDEMWGNYSWPVIDTFYYPASSDCQRLTPEPTDGSTPAYEQDDDMLESRTMGQFIILPTGELLMVNGGENGTAGYSENTDTTLEYGQMPYGMSLAAAPVGKPALYNPNAPAGSRWSNDGFDTSNIPRLYHSSAILLPDASVLIAGSNPNVDVNLTTYFPTTYKAEIFYPSYFSSSTRPVPTGIPTTLTYGGAYFDVSIPPSSYSGSANDAAANTTVVVIRPGWTTHALNMGQRFLQLNTTYTVNSNGTIVMHTSQMPPNPNIFQPGPAMVFVVIDGVPSNGSFVIVGTGNIETQPTSAAASLPTNQLASTDATGTGSGTDSSSTDNSASSSHTGAIVGGVVGALVVVGILGALIGICLSRRRRAASRAPNAYAMSDPKTPAFNVNYGGAGAGVAAGAKEGLTADPYYRQDYNASSDWAQSNVALTAPTSPYQDVPRRENGMSMDVDPYAAESRMSTSTPDGGRRQRY
;
A
#
# COMPACT_ATOMS: atom_id res chain seq x y z
N MET A 1 44.60 26.33 -42.48
CA MET A 1 44.75 25.47 -41.29
C MET A 1 43.92 26.09 -40.19
N LEU A 2 42.78 25.46 -39.89
CA LEU A 2 41.84 25.77 -38.80
C LEU A 2 41.56 24.43 -38.09
N PRO A 3 41.48 24.39 -36.76
CA PRO A 3 41.67 23.15 -36.02
C PRO A 3 40.41 22.28 -36.01
N LEU A 4 40.66 20.97 -36.11
CA LEU A 4 39.70 19.87 -36.20
C LEU A 4 39.00 19.55 -34.86
N SER A 5 38.75 20.55 -34.01
CA SER A 5 38.35 20.37 -32.61
C SER A 5 36.91 20.80 -32.27
N THR A 6 36.11 21.18 -33.27
CA THR A 6 34.70 21.58 -33.06
C THR A 6 33.66 20.57 -33.55
N LEU A 7 34.06 19.45 -34.16
CA LEU A 7 33.11 18.42 -34.63
C LEU A 7 32.90 17.24 -33.66
N VAL A 8 33.74 17.08 -32.63
CA VAL A 8 33.64 15.94 -31.69
C VAL A 8 32.78 16.27 -30.46
N VAL A 9 32.57 17.56 -30.16
CA VAL A 9 31.75 17.98 -29.01
C VAL A 9 30.25 18.07 -29.37
N ALA A 10 29.90 18.24 -30.64
CA ALA A 10 28.49 18.27 -31.09
C ALA A 10 27.87 16.87 -31.28
N ALA A 11 28.68 15.81 -31.37
CA ALA A 11 28.20 14.43 -31.50
C ALA A 11 28.06 13.71 -30.14
N ALA A 12 28.66 14.24 -29.08
CA ALA A 12 28.56 13.69 -27.72
C ALA A 12 27.37 14.27 -26.92
N SER A 13 26.71 15.32 -27.44
CA SER A 13 25.55 15.98 -26.82
C SER A 13 24.21 15.60 -27.47
N LEU A 14 24.18 14.55 -28.29
CA LEU A 14 22.95 13.97 -28.88
C LEU A 14 22.77 12.47 -28.54
N ALA A 15 23.51 11.98 -27.54
CA ALA A 15 23.48 10.58 -27.10
C ALA A 15 23.27 10.45 -25.58
N THR A 16 22.48 11.34 -25.00
CA THR A 16 21.95 11.22 -23.64
C THR A 16 20.42 11.19 -23.71
N SER A 17 19.83 10.20 -23.03
CA SER A 17 18.40 9.87 -22.92
C SER A 17 17.77 9.04 -24.04
N LEU A 18 18.43 7.98 -24.47
CA LEU A 18 17.71 6.74 -24.77
C LEU A 18 18.11 5.74 -23.70
N SER A 19 17.46 5.83 -22.53
CA SER A 19 17.30 4.64 -21.69
C SER A 19 16.78 3.55 -22.62
N PRO A 20 17.34 2.33 -22.63
CA PRO A 20 16.70 1.25 -23.35
C PRO A 20 15.28 1.19 -22.78
N VAL A 21 14.28 1.50 -23.60
CA VAL A 21 12.89 1.13 -23.30
C VAL A 21 12.99 -0.36 -23.07
N GLN A 22 13.00 -0.79 -21.80
CA GLN A 22 12.86 -2.19 -21.50
C GLN A 22 11.58 -2.59 -22.20
N ALA A 23 11.65 -3.57 -23.10
CA ALA A 23 10.46 -4.10 -23.72
C ALA A 23 9.60 -4.65 -22.58
N VAL A 24 8.59 -3.87 -22.19
CA VAL A 24 7.67 -4.22 -21.12
C VAL A 24 6.88 -5.43 -21.58
N THR A 25 6.90 -6.49 -20.79
CA THR A 25 6.07 -7.67 -21.07
C THR A 25 4.76 -7.53 -20.31
N ALA A 26 3.65 -7.54 -21.02
CA ALA A 26 2.33 -7.46 -20.40
C ALA A 26 2.08 -8.68 -19.49
N GLY A 27 1.40 -8.46 -18.38
CA GLY A 27 1.18 -9.47 -17.34
C GLY A 27 2.42 -9.81 -16.51
N SER A 28 3.53 -9.08 -16.66
CA SER A 28 4.79 -9.36 -15.95
C SER A 28 5.17 -8.29 -14.94
N PHE A 29 6.18 -8.62 -14.11
CA PHE A 29 6.80 -7.70 -13.17
C PHE A 29 8.11 -7.13 -13.73
N GLY A 30 8.22 -5.80 -13.74
CA GLY A 30 9.48 -5.08 -13.94
C GLY A 30 10.18 -4.73 -12.63
N ASP A 31 11.45 -4.35 -12.75
CA ASP A 31 12.25 -3.87 -11.63
C ASP A 31 11.84 -2.45 -11.25
N GLY A 32 11.22 -2.28 -10.08
CA GLY A 32 10.86 -0.98 -9.51
C GLY A 32 12.00 -0.33 -8.71
N GLY A 33 13.18 -0.95 -8.67
CA GLY A 33 14.33 -0.44 -7.93
C GLY A 33 14.15 -0.59 -6.42
N ASN A 34 14.60 0.40 -5.67
CA ASN A 34 14.58 0.40 -4.22
C ASN A 34 13.88 1.66 -3.70
N THR A 35 13.05 1.52 -2.66
CA THR A 35 12.26 2.60 -2.05
C THR A 35 12.98 3.34 -0.92
N THR A 36 14.26 3.03 -0.67
CA THR A 36 15.13 3.56 0.41
C THR A 36 14.73 3.11 1.82
N VAL A 37 13.44 3.10 2.10
CA VAL A 37 12.79 2.59 3.33
C VAL A 37 11.73 1.56 2.96
N SER A 38 11.22 0.77 3.91
CA SER A 38 10.15 -0.19 3.61
C SER A 38 8.87 0.56 3.27
N ALA A 39 8.26 0.25 2.13
CA ALA A 39 7.06 0.94 1.67
C ALA A 39 5.80 0.46 2.38
N MET A 40 5.73 0.74 3.69
CA MET A 40 4.56 0.48 4.51
C MET A 40 3.38 1.38 4.12
N MET A 41 3.63 2.62 3.69
CA MET A 41 2.63 3.51 3.11
C MET A 41 3.10 4.13 1.80
N LEU A 42 2.18 4.32 0.85
CA LEU A 42 2.44 5.03 -0.41
C LEU A 42 1.29 5.96 -0.79
N PHE A 43 1.64 7.05 -1.48
CA PHE A 43 0.69 7.81 -2.29
C PHE A 43 1.39 8.41 -3.51
N VAL A 44 0.65 8.55 -4.61
CA VAL A 44 1.14 9.21 -5.83
C VAL A 44 0.96 10.72 -5.66
N GLY A 45 2.05 11.47 -5.61
CA GLY A 45 2.01 12.91 -5.41
C GLY A 45 1.72 13.70 -6.69
N ASN A 46 2.30 13.27 -7.81
CA ASN A 46 2.14 13.89 -9.13
C ASN A 46 2.56 12.89 -10.23
N SER A 47 2.76 13.36 -11.46
CA SER A 47 3.14 12.52 -12.60
C SER A 47 4.56 11.94 -12.52
N GLN A 48 5.40 12.39 -11.58
CA GLN A 48 6.81 12.04 -11.46
C GLN A 48 7.14 11.30 -10.16
N LYS A 49 6.39 11.57 -9.07
CA LYS A 49 6.78 11.17 -7.72
C LYS A 49 5.73 10.32 -7.00
N VAL A 50 6.22 9.28 -6.34
CA VAL A 50 5.51 8.53 -5.30
C VAL A 50 6.21 8.79 -3.98
N TYR A 51 5.43 9.07 -2.94
CA TYR A 51 5.97 9.26 -1.60
C TYR A 51 5.83 7.98 -0.79
N VAL A 52 6.86 7.68 -0.01
CA VAL A 52 7.00 6.44 0.75
C VAL A 52 7.16 6.79 2.22
N LEU A 53 6.37 6.15 3.07
CA LEU A 53 6.53 6.23 4.52
C LEU A 53 6.70 4.81 5.08
N ASP A 54 7.63 4.70 6.02
CA ASP A 54 7.93 3.52 6.81
C ASP A 54 7.68 3.83 8.28
N LYS A 55 7.68 2.83 9.16
CA LYS A 55 7.73 3.08 10.60
C LYS A 55 9.11 3.61 11.00
N ALA A 56 9.21 4.30 12.15
CA ALA A 56 10.51 4.54 12.74
C ALA A 56 11.14 3.20 13.12
N GLU A 57 12.32 2.90 12.57
CA GLU A 57 13.06 1.66 12.77
C GLU A 57 14.51 1.82 12.31
N GLY A 58 15.34 0.79 12.50
CA GLY A 58 16.78 0.80 12.23
C GLY A 58 17.16 0.75 10.74
N ASN A 59 16.48 1.53 9.89
CA ASN A 59 16.76 1.64 8.47
C ASN A 59 18.22 2.06 8.22
N ALA A 60 18.86 1.43 7.23
CA ALA A 60 20.26 1.70 6.90
C ALA A 60 20.46 3.09 6.27
N ALA A 61 19.45 3.60 5.56
CA ALA A 61 19.44 4.97 5.07
C ALA A 61 19.39 5.94 6.25
N GLN A 62 20.18 7.01 6.17
CA GLN A 62 20.28 8.03 7.22
C GLN A 62 19.91 9.39 6.64
N ILE A 63 19.27 10.22 7.46
CA ILE A 63 18.99 11.63 7.21
C ILE A 63 19.16 12.37 8.53
N ASP A 64 19.82 13.53 8.51
CA ASP A 64 20.03 14.37 9.70
C ASP A 64 20.47 13.61 10.98
N ASP A 65 21.42 12.68 10.80
CA ASP A 65 22.00 11.82 11.84
C ASP A 65 21.03 10.82 12.51
N HIS A 66 19.89 10.50 11.89
CA HIS A 66 19.00 9.41 12.29
C HIS A 66 18.59 8.50 11.13
N PRO A 67 18.09 7.27 11.40
CA PRO A 67 17.50 6.42 10.37
C PRO A 67 16.37 7.12 9.63
N ALA A 68 16.32 6.98 8.31
CA ALA A 68 15.22 7.49 7.52
C ALA A 68 14.00 6.56 7.60
N TRP A 69 12.81 7.14 7.71
CA TRP A 69 11.54 6.43 7.53
C TRP A 69 10.58 7.20 6.59
N GLY A 70 11.07 8.24 5.93
CA GLY A 70 10.43 8.89 4.79
C GLY A 70 11.31 8.82 3.56
N ALA A 71 10.71 8.69 2.39
CA ALA A 71 11.40 8.77 1.12
C ALA A 71 10.47 9.27 0.00
N VAL A 72 11.08 9.72 -1.09
CA VAL A 72 10.39 9.97 -2.36
C VAL A 72 11.02 9.08 -3.44
N TRP A 73 10.18 8.40 -4.20
CA TRP A 73 10.52 7.52 -5.30
C TRP A 73 10.12 8.17 -6.63
N ASP A 74 11.02 8.11 -7.59
CA ASP A 74 10.91 8.70 -8.91
C ASP A 74 10.41 7.66 -9.93
N ILE A 75 9.30 7.99 -10.60
CA ILE A 75 8.58 7.10 -11.51
C ILE A 75 9.39 6.77 -12.77
N ASP A 76 10.18 7.70 -13.28
CA ASP A 76 10.89 7.52 -14.56
C ASP A 76 12.21 6.75 -14.38
N THR A 77 12.93 7.01 -13.28
CA THR A 77 14.26 6.46 -13.02
C THR A 77 14.25 5.25 -12.08
N HIS A 78 13.14 5.01 -11.39
CA HIS A 78 12.99 3.99 -10.34
C HIS A 78 14.01 4.15 -9.20
N THR A 79 14.45 5.40 -8.97
CA THR A 79 15.36 5.74 -7.87
C THR A 79 14.60 6.46 -6.77
N SER A 80 15.15 6.45 -5.56
CA SER A 80 14.57 7.15 -4.42
C SER A 80 15.64 7.82 -3.57
N PHE A 81 15.22 8.78 -2.76
CA PHE A 81 16.05 9.38 -1.72
C PHE A 81 15.24 9.64 -0.45
N ALA A 82 15.93 9.70 0.67
CA ALA A 82 15.34 9.90 1.99
C ALA A 82 14.75 11.30 2.14
N MET A 83 13.66 11.39 2.89
CA MET A 83 13.04 12.62 3.34
C MET A 83 12.92 12.59 4.86
N ASP A 84 13.10 13.75 5.49
CA ASP A 84 12.97 13.84 6.93
C ASP A 84 11.49 13.78 7.33
N VAL A 85 11.22 12.98 8.35
CA VAL A 85 9.93 12.83 9.01
C VAL A 85 10.27 12.69 10.48
N LYS A 86 9.68 13.52 11.33
CA LYS A 86 10.13 13.68 12.71
C LYS A 86 9.47 12.72 13.68
N THR A 87 8.17 12.50 13.52
CA THR A 87 7.38 11.71 14.45
C THR A 87 7.09 10.32 13.87
N ASN A 88 6.93 9.32 14.72
CA ASN A 88 6.74 7.94 14.30
C ASN A 88 5.38 7.74 13.61
N VAL A 89 5.40 7.53 12.28
CA VAL A 89 4.20 7.35 11.45
C VAL A 89 3.61 5.94 11.50
N PHE A 90 4.22 5.01 12.25
CA PHE A 90 3.77 3.62 12.26
C PHE A 90 2.26 3.52 12.54
N CYS A 91 1.51 2.98 11.57
CA CYS A 91 0.07 2.79 11.64
C CYS A 91 -0.80 4.06 11.61
N ALA A 92 -0.23 5.17 11.17
CA ALA A 92 -1.01 6.33 10.77
C ALA A 92 -1.99 5.99 9.62
N SER A 93 -3.06 6.77 9.51
CA SER A 93 -3.90 6.84 8.31
C SER A 93 -3.44 7.99 7.43
N GLY A 94 -3.96 8.09 6.21
CA GLY A 94 -3.67 9.25 5.37
C GLY A 94 -4.71 9.49 4.29
N MET A 95 -4.72 10.72 3.80
CA MET A 95 -5.70 11.19 2.83
C MET A 95 -5.17 12.41 2.06
N HIS A 96 -5.64 12.57 0.83
CA HIS A 96 -5.45 13.79 0.05
C HIS A 96 -6.27 14.95 0.62
N LEU A 97 -5.83 16.17 0.36
CA LEU A 97 -6.56 17.41 0.62
C LEU A 97 -7.02 18.04 -0.70
N PRO A 98 -8.07 18.91 -0.67
CA PRO A 98 -8.61 19.50 -1.89
C PRO A 98 -7.58 20.21 -2.77
N ASN A 99 -6.58 20.84 -2.17
CA ASN A 99 -5.55 21.62 -2.87
C ASN A 99 -4.45 20.76 -3.55
N GLY A 100 -4.50 19.43 -3.45
CA GLY A 100 -3.48 18.54 -4.00
C GLY A 100 -2.38 18.13 -3.00
N SER A 101 -2.36 18.72 -1.80
CA SER A 101 -1.48 18.25 -0.72
C SER A 101 -2.01 16.96 -0.10
N TYR A 102 -1.18 16.29 0.68
CA TYR A 102 -1.52 15.06 1.39
C TYR A 102 -1.30 15.22 2.88
N ALA A 103 -2.13 14.57 3.68
CA ALA A 103 -2.03 14.54 5.12
C ALA A 103 -1.99 13.11 5.65
N THR A 104 -1.19 12.87 6.69
CA THR A 104 -1.19 11.62 7.47
C THR A 104 -1.47 11.91 8.94
N PHE A 105 -2.22 11.02 9.58
CA PHE A 105 -2.87 11.23 10.87
C PHE A 105 -2.53 10.10 11.84
N GLY A 106 -1.96 10.48 12.98
CA GLY A 106 -1.59 9.54 14.04
C GLY A 106 -0.29 8.82 13.79
N GLY A 107 -0.15 7.67 14.41
CA GLY A 107 1.09 6.91 14.42
C GLY A 107 1.33 6.22 15.76
N ASN A 108 2.60 5.96 16.06
CA ASN A 108 3.02 5.34 17.32
C ASN A 108 3.73 6.36 18.23
N GLY A 109 3.84 6.06 19.52
CA GLY A 109 4.83 6.67 20.40
C GLY A 109 6.25 6.43 19.90
N ALA A 110 7.19 7.19 20.45
CA ALA A 110 8.59 7.06 20.09
C ALA A 110 9.13 5.66 20.49
N ILE A 111 9.95 5.08 19.62
CA ILE A 111 10.52 3.73 19.82
C ILE A 111 12.04 3.75 19.64
N THR A 112 12.69 2.74 20.19
CA THR A 112 14.11 2.47 20.01
C THR A 112 14.34 1.08 19.43
N VAL A 113 15.61 0.66 19.35
CA VAL A 113 16.05 -0.61 18.77
C VAL A 113 15.18 -1.79 19.24
N GLY A 114 14.71 -2.59 18.28
CA GLY A 114 13.81 -3.71 18.50
C GLY A 114 12.35 -3.31 18.72
N GLY A 115 11.96 -2.08 18.38
CA GLY A 115 10.63 -1.53 18.63
C GLY A 115 10.32 -1.30 20.11
N ASN A 116 11.34 -1.25 20.97
CA ASN A 116 11.17 -1.00 22.40
C ASN A 116 10.73 0.46 22.64
N ILE A 117 10.16 0.73 23.81
CA ILE A 117 9.73 2.09 24.19
C ILE A 117 10.94 3.04 24.22
N GLY A 118 10.77 4.22 23.63
CA GLY A 118 11.81 5.24 23.52
C GLY A 118 12.31 5.82 24.85
N SER A 119 13.40 6.56 24.75
CA SER A 119 14.18 7.10 25.88
C SER A 119 13.40 7.96 26.89
N ASN A 120 12.44 8.77 26.45
CA ASN A 120 11.65 9.65 27.33
C ASN A 120 10.22 9.14 27.50
N THR A 121 10.05 8.19 28.42
CA THR A 121 8.79 7.49 28.67
C THR A 121 7.66 8.40 29.14
N THR A 122 6.46 8.13 28.66
CA THR A 122 5.18 8.77 29.03
C THR A 122 4.16 7.71 29.48
N ASP A 123 2.97 8.14 29.90
CA ASP A 123 1.82 7.25 30.18
C ASP A 123 2.09 6.12 31.18
N GLY A 124 2.91 6.41 32.20
CA GLY A 124 3.29 5.41 33.20
C GLY A 124 4.27 4.36 32.69
N GLY A 125 4.94 4.62 31.56
CA GLY A 125 5.95 3.75 30.97
C GLY A 125 5.45 2.88 29.82
N SER A 126 4.24 3.12 29.31
CA SER A 126 3.65 2.37 28.19
C SER A 126 3.86 3.00 26.81
N ALA A 127 4.41 4.23 26.77
CA ALA A 127 4.77 4.95 25.55
C ALA A 127 6.00 5.84 25.82
N ALA A 128 6.52 6.50 24.79
CA ALA A 128 7.54 7.52 24.93
C ALA A 128 7.27 8.72 24.02
N SER A 129 7.68 9.89 24.49
CA SER A 129 7.62 11.16 23.77
C SER A 129 8.76 11.36 22.78
N TYR A 130 9.90 10.71 23.02
CA TYR A 130 11.13 10.84 22.24
C TYR A 130 12.07 9.66 22.47
N ASP A 131 12.83 9.25 21.46
CA ASP A 131 13.97 8.35 21.59
C ASP A 131 15.30 8.98 21.19
N MET A 132 16.39 8.69 21.91
CA MET A 132 17.72 9.23 21.61
C MET A 132 18.47 8.48 20.50
N THR A 133 18.11 7.23 20.20
CA THR A 133 18.82 6.38 19.22
C THR A 133 18.26 6.61 17.83
N TYR A 134 16.94 6.52 17.68
CA TYR A 134 16.26 6.78 16.41
C TYR A 134 15.86 8.24 16.24
N GLN A 135 15.97 9.06 17.29
CA GLN A 135 15.60 10.48 17.26
C GLN A 135 14.14 10.72 16.85
N ASP A 136 13.28 9.71 16.96
CA ASP A 136 11.87 9.81 16.64
C ASP A 136 11.08 10.42 17.80
N TYR A 137 9.98 11.07 17.45
CA TYR A 137 9.05 11.68 18.40
C TYR A 137 7.70 10.97 18.37
N ASP A 138 6.93 11.12 19.45
CA ASP A 138 5.57 10.58 19.54
C ASP A 138 4.68 11.08 18.41
N GLY A 139 4.23 10.15 17.58
CA GLY A 139 3.36 10.37 16.44
C GLY A 139 1.88 10.13 16.70
N ARG A 140 1.48 9.65 17.89
CA ARG A 140 0.09 9.23 18.14
C ARG A 140 -0.96 10.32 17.90
N LYS A 141 -0.60 11.60 18.07
CA LYS A 141 -1.46 12.76 17.80
C LYS A 141 -1.01 13.58 16.58
N ALA A 142 0.05 13.17 15.90
CA ALA A 142 0.66 13.95 14.84
C ALA A 142 -0.29 14.10 13.64
N ILE A 143 -0.25 15.27 13.03
CA ILE A 143 -0.78 15.51 11.69
C ILE A 143 0.39 16.01 10.86
N ARG A 144 0.71 15.28 9.79
CA ARG A 144 1.83 15.63 8.91
C ARG A 144 1.29 15.99 7.55
N ILE A 145 1.76 17.08 6.96
CA ILE A 145 1.28 17.58 5.67
C ILE A 145 2.45 17.65 4.70
N LEU A 146 2.22 17.21 3.46
CA LEU A 146 3.18 17.34 2.38
C LEU A 146 2.52 17.97 1.15
N ASN A 147 3.21 18.93 0.55
CA ASN A 147 2.90 19.39 -0.80
C ASN A 147 3.79 18.61 -1.78
N PRO A 148 3.21 17.79 -2.69
CA PRO A 148 4.01 17.07 -3.68
C PRO A 148 4.83 18.02 -4.55
N CYS A 149 6.13 17.74 -4.64
CA CYS A 149 7.09 18.46 -5.47
C CYS A 149 7.46 17.66 -6.72
N THR A 150 7.85 18.39 -7.76
CA THR A 150 8.30 17.88 -9.06
C THR A 150 9.81 17.99 -9.19
N ASP A 151 10.38 17.45 -10.27
CA ASP A 151 11.80 17.59 -10.60
C ASP A 151 12.27 19.03 -10.81
N GLU A 152 11.34 19.96 -11.05
CA GLU A 152 11.64 21.39 -11.20
C GLU A 152 11.76 22.10 -9.84
N ASP A 153 11.29 21.47 -8.76
CA ASP A 153 11.28 22.03 -7.42
C ASP A 153 12.55 21.68 -6.62
N ASP A 154 12.88 22.53 -5.66
CA ASP A 154 13.98 22.29 -4.73
C ASP A 154 13.50 21.43 -3.56
N PHE A 155 13.82 20.13 -3.62
CA PHE A 155 13.52 19.18 -2.54
C PHE A 155 14.21 19.53 -1.21
N THR A 156 15.22 20.41 -1.18
CA THR A 156 15.79 20.88 0.10
C THR A 156 15.01 22.02 0.73
N SER A 157 14.04 22.60 0.01
CA SER A 157 13.20 23.68 0.52
C SER A 157 12.13 23.15 1.47
N GLU A 158 11.76 23.96 2.47
CA GLU A 158 10.69 23.64 3.44
C GLU A 158 9.35 23.32 2.76
N ASN A 159 9.09 23.87 1.57
CA ASN A 159 7.85 23.62 0.83
C ASN A 159 7.74 22.19 0.27
N CYS A 160 8.87 21.52 0.07
CA CYS A 160 8.96 20.14 -0.41
C CYS A 160 9.22 19.13 0.70
N GLN A 161 9.28 19.59 1.96
CA GLN A 161 9.46 18.74 3.13
C GLN A 161 8.13 18.48 3.84
N TRP A 162 8.09 17.44 4.66
CA TRP A 162 6.97 17.18 5.54
C TRP A 162 6.88 18.29 6.59
N PHE A 163 5.70 18.92 6.70
CA PHE A 163 5.36 19.63 7.92
C PHE A 163 5.00 18.61 8.98
N ASP A 164 5.85 18.43 10.00
CA ASP A 164 5.67 17.47 11.09
C ASP A 164 5.97 18.13 12.45
N ASN A 165 4.95 18.78 13.02
CA ASN A 165 5.07 19.45 14.30
C ASN A 165 3.76 19.36 15.12
N PRO A 166 3.63 18.33 15.98
CA PRO A 166 2.44 18.14 16.82
C PRO A 166 2.16 19.28 17.81
N ASP A 167 3.15 20.11 18.17
CA ASP A 167 2.94 21.27 19.04
C ASP A 167 2.12 22.39 18.34
N VAL A 168 2.10 22.38 17.00
CA VAL A 168 1.40 23.37 16.18
C VAL A 168 0.13 22.80 15.57
N LEU A 169 0.19 21.55 15.09
CA LEU A 169 -0.94 20.86 14.46
C LEU A 169 -1.04 19.42 14.95
N SER A 170 -2.13 19.11 15.65
CA SER A 170 -2.37 17.77 16.18
C SER A 170 -3.84 17.38 16.10
N MET A 171 -4.08 16.08 16.13
CA MET A 171 -5.41 15.53 16.39
C MET A 171 -5.84 15.80 17.84
N GLN A 172 -7.14 15.73 18.09
CA GLN A 172 -7.71 15.80 19.44
C GLN A 172 -7.36 14.54 20.23
N LYS A 173 -7.37 13.38 19.57
CA LYS A 173 -7.12 12.06 20.16
C LYS A 173 -5.86 11.41 19.65
N GLU A 174 -5.35 10.46 20.42
CA GLU A 174 -4.29 9.56 20.00
C GLU A 174 -4.90 8.48 19.11
N ARG A 175 -4.28 8.21 17.96
CA ARG A 175 -4.78 7.22 17.01
C ARG A 175 -3.65 6.44 16.37
N TRP A 176 -3.79 5.13 16.46
CA TRP A 176 -3.07 4.11 15.71
C TRP A 176 -4.11 3.24 15.00
N TYR A 177 -3.90 2.91 13.71
CA TYR A 177 -4.88 2.20 12.87
C TYR A 177 -6.26 2.89 12.78
N SER A 178 -6.30 4.22 12.72
CA SER A 178 -7.55 4.93 12.46
C SER A 178 -8.00 4.78 11.01
N ALA A 179 -9.29 4.89 10.75
CA ALA A 179 -9.78 5.15 9.39
C ALA A 179 -9.75 6.65 9.09
N ALA A 180 -9.51 7.01 7.83
CA ALA A 180 -9.64 8.36 7.31
C ALA A 180 -10.47 8.32 6.01
N GLU A 181 -11.50 9.18 5.91
CA GLU A 181 -12.33 9.30 4.71
C GLU A 181 -12.61 10.79 4.43
N PRO A 182 -12.46 11.27 3.18
CA PRO A 182 -12.78 12.65 2.85
C PRO A 182 -14.30 12.82 2.67
N LEU A 183 -14.79 14.00 2.99
CA LEU A 183 -16.19 14.41 2.82
C LEU A 183 -16.38 15.26 1.57
N GLY A 184 -17.63 15.49 1.16
CA GLY A 184 -17.96 16.27 -0.04
C GLY A 184 -17.58 17.76 0.04
N ASP A 185 -17.25 18.27 1.23
CA ASP A 185 -16.71 19.62 1.42
C ASP A 185 -15.17 19.65 1.49
N GLY A 186 -14.50 18.51 1.37
CA GLY A 186 -13.05 18.38 1.43
C GLY A 186 -12.46 18.28 2.85
N THR A 187 -13.29 18.30 3.90
CA THR A 187 -12.84 17.88 5.23
C THR A 187 -12.61 16.38 5.26
N ILE A 188 -11.86 15.90 6.26
CA ILE A 188 -11.57 14.50 6.50
C ILE A 188 -12.14 14.12 7.84
N VAL A 189 -12.85 12.98 7.91
CA VAL A 189 -13.22 12.37 9.18
C VAL A 189 -12.20 11.32 9.56
N LEU A 190 -11.82 11.31 10.84
CA LEU A 190 -10.91 10.33 11.45
C LEU A 190 -11.72 9.49 12.42
N ILE A 191 -11.66 8.17 12.31
CA ILE A 191 -12.54 7.26 13.04
C ILE A 191 -11.72 6.16 13.72
N GLY A 192 -12.01 5.92 14.99
CA GLY A 192 -11.53 4.74 15.69
C GLY A 192 -10.02 4.68 15.89
N GLY A 193 -9.55 3.46 16.13
CA GLY A 193 -8.15 3.12 16.33
C GLY A 193 -7.82 2.75 17.78
N PHE A 194 -6.53 2.74 18.05
CA PHE A 194 -5.91 2.43 19.32
C PHE A 194 -5.25 3.71 19.82
N VAL A 195 -4.97 3.77 21.12
CA VAL A 195 -4.11 4.82 21.66
C VAL A 195 -2.62 4.44 21.61
N ASN A 196 -2.27 3.18 21.34
CA ASN A 196 -0.91 2.66 21.27
C ASN A 196 -0.86 1.37 20.43
N GLY A 197 0.33 0.78 20.25
CA GLY A 197 0.55 -0.36 19.34
C GLY A 197 0.24 -1.74 19.86
N GLY A 198 -0.60 -2.47 19.12
CA GLY A 198 -0.94 -3.86 19.42
C GLY A 198 -1.50 -4.64 18.24
N TYR A 199 -1.76 -5.93 18.46
CA TYR A 199 -2.35 -6.86 17.52
C TYR A 199 -3.85 -6.61 17.31
N ILE A 200 -4.64 -6.55 18.38
CA ILE A 200 -6.05 -6.15 18.37
C ILE A 200 -6.34 -5.22 19.55
N ASN A 201 -7.33 -4.34 19.48
CA ASN A 201 -7.58 -3.37 20.56
C ASN A 201 -8.50 -3.92 21.65
N ARG A 202 -8.33 -5.18 22.07
CA ARG A 202 -9.07 -5.76 23.21
C ARG A 202 -8.33 -6.94 23.83
N ASN A 203 -8.85 -7.40 24.98
CA ASN A 203 -8.53 -8.71 25.56
C ASN A 203 -9.71 -9.68 25.42
N TYR A 204 -9.42 -10.99 25.46
CA TYR A 204 -10.45 -12.04 25.56
C TYR A 204 -10.51 -12.62 27.00
N PRO A 205 -11.69 -12.76 27.62
CA PRO A 205 -12.99 -12.30 27.13
C PRO A 205 -13.08 -10.76 27.11
N ASN A 206 -13.84 -10.22 26.15
CA ASN A 206 -14.06 -8.77 26.07
C ASN A 206 -14.98 -8.31 27.20
N VAL A 207 -14.41 -7.65 28.21
CA VAL A 207 -15.13 -7.17 29.40
C VAL A 207 -15.26 -5.65 29.48
N ASP A 208 -14.52 -4.90 28.65
CA ASP A 208 -14.55 -3.43 28.56
C ASP A 208 -14.60 -3.00 27.08
N PRO A 209 -15.73 -3.20 26.38
CA PRO A 209 -15.83 -2.98 24.94
C PRO A 209 -15.71 -1.51 24.51
N THR A 210 -15.68 -0.56 25.44
CA THR A 210 -15.63 0.86 25.09
C THR A 210 -14.20 1.37 24.99
N TYR A 211 -13.38 1.11 26.01
CA TYR A 211 -12.02 1.64 26.09
C TYR A 211 -10.95 0.57 26.24
N GLU A 212 -11.32 -0.67 26.56
CA GLU A 212 -10.43 -1.83 26.61
C GLU A 212 -9.22 -1.57 27.51
N GLY A 213 -9.49 -1.14 28.74
CA GLY A 213 -8.44 -0.75 29.69
C GLY A 213 -7.70 0.53 29.32
N GLY A 214 -8.24 1.31 28.39
CA GLY A 214 -7.66 2.54 27.86
C GLY A 214 -6.91 2.36 26.53
N ALA A 215 -6.82 1.15 25.98
CA ALA A 215 -6.10 0.85 24.74
C ALA A 215 -6.86 1.23 23.46
N ALA A 216 -8.20 1.33 23.52
CA ALA A 216 -9.06 1.64 22.37
C ALA A 216 -9.46 3.13 22.34
N GLU A 217 -9.53 3.70 21.14
CA GLU A 217 -10.04 5.05 20.89
C GLU A 217 -11.35 4.98 20.07
N PRO A 218 -12.53 4.92 20.72
CA PRO A 218 -13.82 4.67 20.05
C PRO A 218 -14.45 5.94 19.46
N THR A 219 -13.75 7.06 19.40
CA THR A 219 -14.31 8.32 18.91
C THR A 219 -14.05 8.57 17.44
N TYR A 220 -14.80 9.51 16.86
CA TYR A 220 -14.47 10.17 15.60
C TYR A 220 -14.19 11.67 15.83
N GLU A 221 -13.43 12.27 14.92
CA GLU A 221 -13.15 13.71 14.87
C GLU A 221 -12.91 14.18 13.41
N PHE A 222 -12.74 15.48 13.18
CA PHE A 222 -12.57 16.05 11.84
C PHE A 222 -11.25 16.81 11.69
N TYR A 223 -10.70 16.74 10.48
CA TYR A 223 -9.61 17.57 10.01
C TYR A 223 -10.04 18.38 8.77
N PRO A 224 -9.78 19.70 8.72
CA PRO A 224 -9.40 20.56 9.84
C PRO A 224 -10.44 20.52 10.96
N ALA A 225 -10.03 20.84 12.18
CA ALA A 225 -10.93 20.89 13.31
C ALA A 225 -12.04 21.93 13.06
N ASN A 226 -13.30 21.51 13.14
CA ASN A 226 -14.47 22.36 12.88
C ASN A 226 -15.21 22.81 14.16
N GLY A 227 -14.55 22.67 15.32
CA GLY A 227 -15.13 22.95 16.64
C GLY A 227 -15.90 21.78 17.26
N THR A 228 -16.11 20.69 16.52
CA THR A 228 -16.67 19.44 17.06
C THR A 228 -15.64 18.74 17.92
N GLN A 229 -16.00 18.45 19.17
CA GLN A 229 -15.18 17.61 20.05
C GLN A 229 -15.22 16.16 19.58
N ALA A 230 -14.10 15.44 19.76
CA ALA A 230 -14.05 14.01 19.50
C ALA A 230 -15.19 13.30 20.26
N THR A 231 -16.05 12.61 19.51
CA THR A 231 -17.31 12.06 20.01
C THR A 231 -17.32 10.54 19.85
N ILE A 232 -17.83 9.80 20.85
CA ILE A 232 -17.93 8.34 20.78
C ILE A 232 -18.84 7.92 19.62
N MET A 233 -18.36 6.98 18.83
CA MET A 233 -19.14 6.24 17.85
C MET A 233 -19.57 4.91 18.49
N GLN A 234 -20.87 4.67 18.67
CA GLN A 234 -21.36 3.44 19.32
C GLN A 234 -21.01 2.20 18.49
N PHE A 235 -20.91 2.35 17.17
CA PHE A 235 -20.43 1.30 16.29
C PHE A 235 -19.02 0.82 16.63
N MET A 236 -18.10 1.70 17.06
CA MET A 236 -16.75 1.29 17.48
C MET A 236 -16.80 0.46 18.76
N VAL A 237 -17.72 0.77 19.67
CA VAL A 237 -17.99 -0.05 20.88
C VAL A 237 -18.60 -1.41 20.52
N LYS A 238 -19.56 -1.42 19.58
CA LYS A 238 -20.19 -2.66 19.07
C LYS A 238 -19.17 -3.60 18.41
N THR A 239 -18.19 -3.04 17.71
CA THR A 239 -17.18 -3.78 16.94
C THR A 239 -15.85 -3.93 17.68
N SER A 240 -15.86 -3.74 19.01
CA SER A 240 -14.65 -3.71 19.83
C SER A 240 -13.74 -4.92 19.58
N GLY A 241 -12.44 -4.64 19.50
CA GLY A 241 -11.39 -5.61 19.23
C GLY A 241 -11.06 -5.82 17.76
N LEU A 242 -11.97 -5.52 16.84
CA LEU A 242 -11.76 -5.72 15.40
C LEU A 242 -12.30 -4.52 14.63
N ASN A 243 -11.87 -3.31 14.99
CA ASN A 243 -12.35 -2.05 14.38
C ASN A 243 -11.22 -1.13 13.91
N SER A 244 -10.01 -1.68 13.88
CA SER A 244 -8.79 -1.09 13.31
C SER A 244 -8.93 -0.92 11.80
N TYR A 245 -8.59 0.25 11.27
CA TYR A 245 -8.76 0.57 9.85
C TYR A 245 -10.16 0.20 9.34
N ALA A 246 -11.21 0.60 10.08
CA ALA A 246 -12.58 0.41 9.65
C ALA A 246 -12.77 0.84 8.18
N HIS A 247 -13.42 0.01 7.37
CA HIS A 247 -13.61 0.33 5.97
C HIS A 247 -14.69 1.39 5.82
N THR A 248 -14.32 2.51 5.23
CA THR A 248 -15.17 3.70 5.12
C THR A 248 -15.34 4.11 3.68
N TYR A 249 -16.59 4.38 3.27
CA TYR A 249 -16.89 4.92 1.95
C TYR A 249 -18.02 5.95 2.04
N LEU A 250 -17.76 7.20 1.66
CA LEU A 250 -18.80 8.23 1.54
C LEU A 250 -19.79 7.89 0.41
N MET A 251 -21.08 7.94 0.73
CA MET A 251 -22.21 7.66 -0.15
C MET A 251 -22.80 8.95 -0.75
N PRO A 252 -23.60 8.88 -1.82
CA PRO A 252 -24.13 10.07 -2.50
C PRO A 252 -25.00 10.95 -1.59
N SER A 253 -25.67 10.36 -0.58
CA SER A 253 -26.47 11.10 0.40
C SER A 253 -25.66 11.98 1.36
N GLY A 254 -24.33 11.79 1.43
CA GLY A 254 -23.47 12.39 2.45
C GLY A 254 -23.31 11.53 3.71
N LYS A 255 -24.03 10.40 3.80
CA LYS A 255 -23.77 9.35 4.79
C LYS A 255 -22.56 8.51 4.35
N MET A 256 -22.07 7.67 5.25
CA MET A 256 -20.88 6.87 5.07
C MET A 256 -21.17 5.40 5.37
N LEU A 257 -20.83 4.50 4.45
CA LEU A 257 -20.71 3.10 4.78
C LEU A 257 -19.52 2.92 5.73
N VAL A 258 -19.73 2.26 6.86
CA VAL A 258 -18.67 1.89 7.80
C VAL A 258 -18.77 0.39 8.08
N GLN A 259 -17.68 -0.35 7.88
CA GLN A 259 -17.59 -1.78 8.13
C GLN A 259 -16.40 -2.08 9.04
N ALA A 260 -16.67 -2.80 10.14
CA ALA A 260 -15.67 -3.25 11.11
C ALA A 260 -16.13 -4.57 11.73
N ASN A 261 -15.19 -5.38 12.20
CA ASN A 261 -15.44 -6.75 12.60
C ASN A 261 -16.18 -7.48 11.46
N TYR A 262 -17.34 -8.06 11.73
CA TYR A 262 -18.29 -8.51 10.71
C TYR A 262 -19.55 -7.63 10.61
N SER A 263 -19.62 -6.52 11.35
CA SER A 263 -20.78 -5.61 11.31
C SER A 263 -20.60 -4.48 10.31
N THR A 264 -21.72 -3.95 9.85
CA THR A 264 -21.78 -2.90 8.83
C THR A 264 -22.87 -1.90 9.17
N MET A 265 -22.64 -0.62 8.89
CA MET A 265 -23.63 0.43 9.08
C MET A 265 -23.56 1.49 7.99
N LEU A 266 -24.63 2.27 7.91
CA LEU A 266 -24.67 3.57 7.24
C LEU A 266 -24.71 4.66 8.33
N TRP A 267 -23.73 5.56 8.31
CA TRP A 267 -23.52 6.57 9.33
C TRP A 267 -23.64 7.99 8.79
N ASP A 268 -24.34 8.87 9.49
CA ASP A 268 -24.37 10.30 9.19
C ASP A 268 -23.34 11.05 10.05
N PRO A 269 -22.21 11.51 9.48
CA PRO A 269 -21.16 12.21 10.23
C PRO A 269 -21.59 13.57 10.79
N ALA A 270 -22.62 14.21 10.22
CA ALA A 270 -23.06 15.52 10.68
C ALA A 270 -23.87 15.44 11.98
N THR A 271 -24.58 14.32 12.19
CA THR A 271 -25.50 14.14 13.33
C THR A 271 -25.08 13.01 14.26
N ASN A 272 -24.03 12.26 13.91
CA ASN A 272 -23.65 11.00 14.54
C ASN A 272 -24.77 9.94 14.54
N THR A 273 -25.62 9.95 13.52
CA THR A 273 -26.72 8.98 13.43
C THR A 273 -26.21 7.69 12.79
N GLU A 274 -26.26 6.60 13.55
CA GLU A 274 -25.85 5.26 13.11
C GLU A 274 -27.08 4.44 12.69
N THR A 275 -27.03 3.86 11.49
CA THR A 275 -28.08 2.96 10.98
C THR A 275 -27.44 1.61 10.63
N ASP A 276 -27.77 0.58 11.40
CA ASP A 276 -27.28 -0.77 11.13
C ASP A 276 -27.69 -1.26 9.72
N LEU A 277 -26.74 -1.88 9.04
CA LEU A 277 -26.94 -2.68 7.83
C LEU A 277 -26.77 -4.16 8.19
N PRO A 278 -27.12 -5.11 7.30
CA PRO A 278 -26.88 -6.53 7.56
C PRO A 278 -25.41 -6.81 7.88
N ASP A 279 -25.16 -7.76 8.78
CA ASP A 279 -23.81 -8.25 9.08
C ASP A 279 -23.24 -9.05 7.89
N MET A 280 -21.91 -9.09 7.79
CA MET A 280 -21.16 -9.84 6.79
C MET A 280 -21.51 -11.33 6.84
N PRO A 281 -21.91 -11.95 5.72
CA PRO A 281 -22.15 -13.38 5.64
C PRO A 281 -20.96 -14.21 6.11
N GLY A 282 -21.25 -15.31 6.81
CA GLY A 282 -20.22 -16.20 7.36
C GLY A 282 -19.38 -15.61 8.50
N GLN A 283 -19.70 -14.40 8.98
CA GLN A 283 -18.92 -13.66 9.98
C GLN A 283 -17.45 -13.51 9.58
N VAL A 284 -17.18 -13.41 8.28
CA VAL A 284 -15.80 -13.24 7.82
C VAL A 284 -15.35 -11.81 8.08
N VAL A 285 -14.33 -11.67 8.92
CA VAL A 285 -13.74 -10.36 9.24
C VAL A 285 -12.87 -9.93 8.07
N ARG A 286 -13.03 -8.67 7.66
CA ARG A 286 -12.28 -8.08 6.53
C ARG A 286 -11.33 -6.97 6.95
N VAL A 287 -11.58 -6.30 8.07
CA VAL A 287 -10.67 -5.26 8.59
C VAL A 287 -9.41 -5.87 9.18
N TYR A 288 -8.41 -5.06 9.50
CA TYR A 288 -7.23 -5.51 10.22
C TYR A 288 -7.63 -6.22 11.54
N PRO A 289 -6.96 -7.33 11.93
CA PRO A 289 -5.82 -7.98 11.26
C PRO A 289 -6.20 -9.04 10.21
N ALA A 290 -7.49 -9.33 9.99
CA ALA A 290 -7.91 -10.24 8.91
C ALA A 290 -7.53 -9.70 7.52
N SER A 291 -7.68 -8.39 7.32
CA SER A 291 -7.20 -7.62 6.16
C SER A 291 -7.60 -8.23 4.82
N GLY A 292 -8.90 -8.39 4.58
CA GLY A 292 -9.42 -8.73 3.26
C GLY A 292 -9.31 -7.56 2.28
N GLY A 293 -9.29 -7.86 0.98
CA GLY A 293 -9.34 -6.85 -0.06
C GLY A 293 -10.72 -6.22 -0.16
N VAL A 294 -10.78 -4.89 -0.08
CA VAL A 294 -12.03 -4.13 -0.16
C VAL A 294 -11.88 -2.97 -1.15
N ALA A 295 -12.90 -2.74 -1.97
CA ALA A 295 -12.94 -1.62 -2.90
C ALA A 295 -14.38 -1.19 -3.22
N MET A 296 -14.57 0.10 -3.51
CA MET A 296 -15.76 0.56 -4.21
C MET A 296 -15.64 0.21 -5.69
N LEU A 297 -16.66 -0.44 -6.24
CA LEU A 297 -16.74 -0.78 -7.67
C LEU A 297 -16.88 0.51 -8.53
N PRO A 298 -16.48 0.45 -9.81
CA PRO A 298 -16.55 1.59 -10.73
C PRO A 298 -17.89 2.34 -10.73
N LEU A 299 -17.84 3.66 -10.54
CA LEU A 299 -19.00 4.54 -10.66
C LEU A 299 -19.15 4.96 -12.12
N THR A 300 -20.24 4.59 -12.79
CA THR A 300 -20.38 4.78 -14.24
C THR A 300 -21.74 5.37 -14.60
N PRO A 301 -21.89 5.99 -15.79
CA PRO A 301 -23.20 6.38 -16.28
C PRO A 301 -24.19 5.19 -16.34
N ALA A 302 -23.69 3.98 -16.63
CA ALA A 302 -24.51 2.78 -16.79
C ALA A 302 -25.15 2.30 -15.49
N ASN A 303 -24.46 2.45 -14.36
CA ASN A 303 -25.00 2.14 -13.03
C ASN A 303 -25.51 3.38 -12.28
N ASN A 304 -25.71 4.50 -12.99
CA ASN A 304 -26.14 5.77 -12.42
C ASN A 304 -25.26 6.25 -11.26
N TYR A 305 -23.95 5.95 -11.32
CA TYR A 305 -22.97 6.25 -10.28
C TYR A 305 -23.36 5.72 -8.89
N THR A 306 -24.07 4.59 -8.83
CA THR A 306 -24.51 3.96 -7.58
C THR A 306 -23.34 3.21 -6.94
N PRO A 307 -22.94 3.55 -5.70
CA PRO A 307 -21.84 2.84 -5.05
C PRO A 307 -22.22 1.42 -4.63
N THR A 308 -21.40 0.47 -5.06
CA THR A 308 -21.39 -0.91 -4.57
C THR A 308 -19.99 -1.21 -4.09
N VAL A 309 -19.84 -1.81 -2.92
CA VAL A 309 -18.54 -2.16 -2.32
C VAL A 309 -18.37 -3.66 -2.36
N ILE A 310 -17.20 -4.13 -2.83
CA ILE A 310 -16.80 -5.53 -2.81
C ILE A 310 -15.85 -5.80 -1.63
N PHE A 311 -16.03 -6.96 -1.00
CA PHE A 311 -15.26 -7.43 0.13
C PHE A 311 -14.81 -8.87 -0.09
N CYS A 312 -13.52 -9.11 -0.25
CA CYS A 312 -12.95 -10.43 -0.55
C CYS A 312 -11.84 -10.81 0.43
N GLY A 313 -11.71 -12.09 0.78
CA GLY A 313 -10.58 -12.55 1.60
C GLY A 313 -10.70 -12.28 3.10
N GLY A 314 -9.62 -12.26 3.86
CA GLY A 314 -9.70 -12.13 5.32
C GLY A 314 -9.95 -13.46 6.03
N SER A 315 -10.58 -13.46 7.21
CA SER A 315 -10.59 -14.63 8.11
C SER A 315 -11.90 -14.77 8.89
N ASN A 316 -12.32 -16.02 9.09
CA ASN A 316 -13.49 -16.41 9.89
C ASN A 316 -13.09 -17.06 11.23
N MET A 317 -11.90 -16.72 11.74
CA MET A 317 -11.47 -17.08 13.09
C MET A 317 -12.54 -16.73 14.14
N THR A 318 -12.74 -17.63 15.11
CA THR A 318 -13.68 -17.37 16.20
C THR A 318 -13.18 -16.25 17.11
N ASP A 319 -14.09 -15.64 17.87
CA ASP A 319 -13.76 -14.52 18.75
C ASP A 319 -12.58 -14.79 19.69
N GLU A 320 -12.47 -16.01 20.25
CA GLU A 320 -11.37 -16.44 21.13
C GLU A 320 -10.03 -16.54 20.41
N MET A 321 -10.01 -16.98 19.15
CA MET A 321 -8.77 -17.22 18.39
C MET A 321 -8.00 -15.92 18.12
N TRP A 322 -8.69 -14.78 18.06
CA TRP A 322 -8.07 -13.47 17.89
C TRP A 322 -7.21 -13.07 19.10
N GLY A 323 -7.42 -13.69 20.26
CA GLY A 323 -6.59 -13.50 21.45
C GLY A 323 -6.71 -12.12 22.06
N ASN A 324 -5.58 -11.43 22.19
CA ASN A 324 -5.46 -10.23 23.01
C ASN A 324 -4.61 -9.16 22.32
N TYR A 325 -4.33 -8.09 23.06
CA TYR A 325 -3.57 -6.94 22.58
C TYR A 325 -2.18 -7.27 22.02
N SER A 326 -1.55 -8.35 22.49
CA SER A 326 -0.19 -8.69 22.15
C SER A 326 -0.10 -9.73 21.03
N TRP A 327 -0.97 -10.75 21.02
CA TRP A 327 -0.91 -11.84 20.06
C TRP A 327 -2.21 -12.66 19.98
N PRO A 328 -2.38 -13.46 18.89
CA PRO A 328 -3.45 -14.44 18.79
C PRO A 328 -3.23 -15.65 19.70
N VAL A 329 -4.33 -16.34 20.05
CA VAL A 329 -4.28 -17.59 20.82
C VAL A 329 -3.69 -18.75 19.99
N ILE A 330 -3.99 -18.75 18.69
CA ILE A 330 -3.60 -19.81 17.77
C ILE A 330 -2.39 -19.40 16.93
N ASP A 331 -1.73 -20.39 16.34
CA ASP A 331 -0.76 -20.20 15.26
C ASP A 331 -1.48 -19.81 13.96
N THR A 332 -1.74 -18.51 13.79
CA THR A 332 -2.50 -17.97 12.66
C THR A 332 -1.88 -18.34 11.31
N PHE A 333 -0.56 -18.46 11.22
CA PHE A 333 0.14 -18.88 10.00
C PHE A 333 -0.22 -20.30 9.50
N TYR A 334 -0.97 -21.10 10.27
CA TYR A 334 -1.57 -22.36 9.81
C TYR A 334 -3.08 -22.29 9.56
N TYR A 335 -3.72 -21.16 9.86
CA TYR A 335 -5.14 -20.94 9.64
C TYR A 335 -5.40 -20.37 8.23
N PRO A 336 -6.25 -20.99 7.41
CA PRO A 336 -6.49 -20.54 6.05
C PRO A 336 -7.28 -19.23 6.01
N ALA A 337 -6.89 -18.32 5.12
CA ALA A 337 -7.70 -17.18 4.76
C ALA A 337 -8.93 -17.63 3.95
N SER A 338 -9.96 -16.79 3.95
CA SER A 338 -11.16 -17.00 3.15
C SER A 338 -10.90 -16.72 1.67
N SER A 339 -11.59 -17.43 0.77
CA SER A 339 -11.72 -17.07 -0.65
C SER A 339 -13.00 -16.29 -0.94
N ASP A 340 -13.89 -16.18 0.06
CA ASP A 340 -15.23 -15.62 -0.08
C ASP A 340 -15.19 -14.15 -0.53
N CYS A 341 -16.13 -13.79 -1.41
CA CYS A 341 -16.38 -12.43 -1.86
C CYS A 341 -17.85 -12.05 -1.69
N GLN A 342 -18.10 -10.87 -1.14
CA GLN A 342 -19.43 -10.30 -0.93
C GLN A 342 -19.52 -8.90 -1.52
N ARG A 343 -20.66 -8.56 -2.12
CA ARG A 343 -20.99 -7.20 -2.54
C ARG A 343 -22.06 -6.59 -1.66
N LEU A 344 -21.99 -5.29 -1.41
CA LEU A 344 -23.06 -4.53 -0.75
C LEU A 344 -23.28 -3.22 -1.48
N THR A 345 -24.53 -2.92 -1.82
CA THR A 345 -24.99 -1.60 -2.26
C THR A 345 -25.66 -0.90 -1.08
N PRO A 346 -25.02 0.07 -0.41
CA PRO A 346 -25.53 0.64 0.84
C PRO A 346 -26.75 1.54 0.64
N GLU A 347 -26.87 2.18 -0.53
CA GLU A 347 -27.96 3.08 -0.90
C GLU A 347 -28.56 2.66 -2.26
N PRO A 348 -29.28 1.54 -2.34
CA PRO A 348 -29.84 1.05 -3.60
C PRO A 348 -30.88 2.02 -4.15
N THR A 349 -30.73 2.40 -5.42
CA THR A 349 -31.57 3.42 -6.07
C THR A 349 -32.95 2.92 -6.50
N ASP A 350 -33.16 1.60 -6.49
CA ASP A 350 -34.43 0.96 -6.83
C ASP A 350 -35.40 0.84 -5.63
N GLY A 351 -34.97 1.30 -4.45
CA GLY A 351 -35.76 1.27 -3.22
C GLY A 351 -35.77 -0.08 -2.50
N SER A 352 -34.93 -1.04 -2.93
CA SER A 352 -34.71 -2.28 -2.19
C SER A 352 -34.04 -2.04 -0.84
N THR A 353 -34.12 -3.02 0.07
CA THR A 353 -33.35 -2.97 1.33
C THR A 353 -31.91 -3.38 1.04
N PRO A 354 -30.89 -2.65 1.56
CA PRO A 354 -29.49 -3.05 1.43
C PRO A 354 -29.27 -4.48 1.95
N ALA A 355 -28.61 -5.31 1.16
CA ALA A 355 -28.28 -6.69 1.50
C ALA A 355 -26.92 -7.06 0.90
N TYR A 356 -26.19 -7.95 1.59
CA TYR A 356 -25.03 -8.58 1.01
C TYR A 356 -25.44 -9.59 -0.07
N GLU A 357 -24.74 -9.54 -1.19
CA GLU A 357 -24.87 -10.47 -2.30
C GLU A 357 -23.58 -11.27 -2.45
N GLN A 358 -23.70 -12.60 -2.52
CA GLN A 358 -22.58 -13.48 -2.82
C GLN A 358 -22.00 -13.17 -4.20
N ASP A 359 -20.69 -13.01 -4.28
CA ASP A 359 -19.93 -12.90 -5.52
C ASP A 359 -19.13 -14.18 -5.79
N ASP A 360 -18.41 -14.21 -6.92
CA ASP A 360 -17.47 -15.27 -7.26
C ASP A 360 -16.33 -15.30 -6.24
N ASP A 361 -16.04 -16.49 -5.71
CA ASP A 361 -14.87 -16.72 -4.88
C ASP A 361 -13.58 -16.37 -5.62
N MET A 362 -12.59 -15.86 -4.88
CA MET A 362 -11.25 -15.62 -5.41
C MET A 362 -10.60 -16.92 -5.92
N LEU A 363 -9.68 -16.79 -6.89
CA LEU A 363 -8.90 -17.93 -7.39
C LEU A 363 -8.00 -18.55 -6.31
N GLU A 364 -7.39 -17.71 -5.49
CA GLU A 364 -6.62 -18.07 -4.31
C GLU A 364 -7.16 -17.31 -3.10
N SER A 365 -7.22 -17.95 -1.93
CA SER A 365 -7.56 -17.26 -0.68
C SER A 365 -6.49 -16.25 -0.30
N ARG A 366 -6.89 -15.13 0.32
CA ARG A 366 -5.94 -14.06 0.71
C ARG A 366 -6.34 -13.39 2.02
N THR A 367 -5.43 -13.37 2.97
CA THR A 367 -5.28 -12.25 3.92
C THR A 367 -4.31 -11.24 3.33
N MET A 368 -4.47 -9.96 3.65
CA MET A 368 -3.69 -8.83 3.11
C MET A 368 -3.70 -8.76 1.58
N GLY A 369 -4.80 -9.21 0.97
CA GLY A 369 -5.05 -8.99 -0.45
C GLY A 369 -5.46 -7.54 -0.67
N GLN A 370 -4.90 -6.89 -1.70
CA GLN A 370 -5.13 -5.48 -1.98
C GLN A 370 -5.72 -5.28 -3.39
N PHE A 371 -6.84 -4.57 -3.46
CA PHE A 371 -7.45 -4.17 -4.73
C PHE A 371 -6.91 -2.84 -5.25
N ILE A 372 -6.42 -2.85 -6.49
CA ILE A 372 -6.03 -1.67 -7.26
C ILE A 372 -6.97 -1.52 -8.45
N ILE A 373 -7.75 -0.43 -8.50
CA ILE A 373 -8.66 -0.20 -9.63
C ILE A 373 -7.85 0.30 -10.83
N LEU A 374 -7.95 -0.38 -11.96
CA LEU A 374 -7.27 -0.04 -13.20
C LEU A 374 -8.10 0.94 -14.06
N PRO A 375 -7.49 1.68 -15.01
CA PRO A 375 -8.20 2.53 -15.95
C PRO A 375 -9.32 1.86 -16.74
N THR A 376 -9.25 0.54 -16.96
CA THR A 376 -10.30 -0.23 -17.65
C THR A 376 -11.58 -0.39 -16.80
N GLY A 377 -11.55 -0.08 -15.51
CA GLY A 377 -12.61 -0.36 -14.55
C GLY A 377 -12.52 -1.76 -13.93
N GLU A 378 -11.54 -2.57 -14.34
CA GLU A 378 -11.23 -3.84 -13.69
C GLU A 378 -10.36 -3.61 -12.45
N LEU A 379 -10.38 -4.57 -11.52
CA LEU A 379 -9.67 -4.47 -10.26
C LEU A 379 -8.57 -5.52 -10.21
N LEU A 380 -7.34 -5.10 -10.01
CA LEU A 380 -6.21 -6.00 -9.81
C LEU A 380 -6.07 -6.34 -8.32
N MET A 381 -6.12 -7.62 -7.99
CA MET A 381 -5.80 -8.17 -6.67
C MET A 381 -4.31 -8.54 -6.62
N VAL A 382 -3.58 -7.95 -5.67
CA VAL A 382 -2.16 -8.21 -5.41
C VAL A 382 -1.92 -8.44 -3.92
N ASN A 383 -0.68 -8.80 -3.58
CA ASN A 383 -0.21 -9.03 -2.20
C ASN A 383 -0.96 -10.17 -1.49
N GLY A 384 -0.53 -10.43 -0.25
CA GLY A 384 -1.20 -11.31 0.69
C GLY A 384 -0.66 -12.72 0.76
N GLY A 385 -1.25 -13.50 1.66
CA GLY A 385 -0.94 -14.91 1.88
C GLY A 385 -2.21 -15.74 2.01
N GLU A 386 -2.12 -17.03 1.66
CA GLU A 386 -3.24 -17.97 1.77
C GLU A 386 -3.59 -18.28 3.22
N ASN A 387 -2.67 -18.03 4.17
CA ASN A 387 -2.85 -18.31 5.59
C ASN A 387 -2.49 -17.13 6.49
N GLY A 388 -3.23 -17.01 7.59
CA GLY A 388 -2.93 -16.15 8.74
C GLY A 388 -3.55 -14.77 8.71
N THR A 389 -2.88 -13.85 9.40
CA THR A 389 -3.37 -12.49 9.65
C THR A 389 -2.25 -11.47 9.46
N ALA A 390 -2.64 -10.23 9.21
CA ALA A 390 -1.75 -9.08 9.28
C ALA A 390 -1.18 -8.91 10.69
N GLY A 391 0.08 -8.50 10.78
CA GLY A 391 0.78 -8.26 12.04
C GLY A 391 2.04 -9.10 12.16
N TYR A 392 2.72 -8.91 13.27
CA TYR A 392 3.88 -9.69 13.67
C TYR A 392 3.81 -9.97 15.18
N SER A 393 4.47 -11.04 15.62
CA SER A 393 4.64 -11.36 17.04
C SER A 393 5.87 -12.27 17.24
N GLU A 394 6.44 -12.27 18.43
CA GLU A 394 7.50 -13.20 18.82
C GLU A 394 6.94 -14.55 19.30
N ASN A 395 5.64 -14.64 19.56
CA ASN A 395 4.96 -15.82 20.09
C ASN A 395 3.45 -15.76 19.83
N THR A 396 2.78 -16.90 20.05
CA THR A 396 1.32 -17.01 20.19
C THR A 396 1.05 -17.72 21.53
N ASP A 397 -0.22 -17.96 21.90
CA ASP A 397 -0.49 -18.82 23.08
C ASP A 397 -0.21 -20.31 22.81
N THR A 398 0.04 -20.69 21.56
CA THR A 398 0.40 -22.06 21.17
C THR A 398 1.91 -22.23 20.98
N THR A 399 2.57 -21.25 20.35
CA THR A 399 4.01 -21.20 20.13
C THR A 399 4.63 -20.21 21.09
N LEU A 400 5.18 -20.71 22.20
CA LEU A 400 5.55 -19.89 23.37
C LEU A 400 6.93 -19.23 23.27
N GLU A 401 7.77 -19.64 22.31
CA GLU A 401 9.13 -19.12 22.15
C GLU A 401 9.38 -18.69 20.69
N TYR A 402 10.04 -17.55 20.50
CA TYR A 402 10.41 -17.04 19.17
C TYR A 402 11.18 -18.05 18.32
N GLY A 403 12.09 -18.83 18.91
CA GLY A 403 12.86 -19.85 18.20
C GLY A 403 12.02 -20.98 17.61
N GLN A 404 10.74 -21.08 17.98
CA GLN A 404 9.77 -22.05 17.48
C GLN A 404 8.87 -21.47 16.39
N MET A 405 8.86 -20.14 16.20
CA MET A 405 8.09 -19.48 15.14
C MET A 405 8.68 -19.83 13.76
N PRO A 406 7.97 -20.59 12.92
CA PRO A 406 8.54 -21.16 11.69
C PRO A 406 8.84 -20.12 10.61
N TYR A 407 8.21 -18.94 10.68
CA TYR A 407 8.28 -17.89 9.67
C TYR A 407 8.82 -16.56 10.22
N GLY A 408 9.68 -16.64 11.25
CA GLY A 408 10.10 -15.45 11.98
C GLY A 408 8.91 -14.82 12.72
N MET A 409 8.84 -13.49 12.78
CA MET A 409 7.76 -12.82 13.51
C MET A 409 6.42 -12.78 12.75
N SER A 410 6.36 -13.25 11.50
CA SER A 410 5.15 -13.15 10.67
C SER A 410 3.98 -13.97 11.23
N LEU A 411 2.82 -13.34 11.36
CA LEU A 411 1.54 -14.01 11.68
C LEU A 411 0.81 -14.57 10.44
N ALA A 412 1.44 -14.46 9.26
CA ALA A 412 0.94 -14.99 7.99
C ALA A 412 1.99 -15.87 7.28
N ALA A 413 1.50 -16.72 6.39
CA ALA A 413 2.32 -17.63 5.57
C ALA A 413 1.69 -17.84 4.18
N ALA A 414 2.37 -18.67 3.37
CA ALA A 414 1.95 -19.02 2.00
C ALA A 414 1.67 -17.76 1.14
N PRO A 415 2.68 -16.90 0.89
CA PRO A 415 2.51 -15.67 0.12
C PRO A 415 2.02 -15.97 -1.31
N VAL A 416 1.01 -15.23 -1.77
CA VAL A 416 0.45 -15.39 -3.12
C VAL A 416 1.08 -14.38 -4.07
N GLY A 417 2.13 -14.81 -4.78
CA GLY A 417 2.90 -13.95 -5.68
C GLY A 417 2.24 -13.65 -7.03
N LYS A 418 1.22 -14.43 -7.43
CA LYS A 418 0.52 -14.25 -8.71
C LYS A 418 -0.63 -13.27 -8.54
N PRO A 419 -0.73 -12.18 -9.32
CA PRO A 419 -1.89 -11.31 -9.31
C PRO A 419 -3.15 -11.99 -9.84
N ALA A 420 -4.32 -11.43 -9.56
CA ALA A 420 -5.57 -11.82 -10.19
C ALA A 420 -6.36 -10.57 -10.63
N LEU A 421 -6.95 -10.61 -11.81
CA LEU A 421 -7.81 -9.56 -12.33
C LEU A 421 -9.27 -9.91 -12.04
N TYR A 422 -10.00 -8.94 -11.53
CA TYR A 422 -11.42 -9.00 -11.26
C TYR A 422 -12.18 -8.06 -12.19
N ASN A 423 -13.09 -8.60 -12.99
CA ASN A 423 -13.97 -7.84 -13.86
C ASN A 423 -15.40 -7.80 -13.26
N PRO A 424 -15.85 -6.66 -12.69
CA PRO A 424 -17.15 -6.57 -12.02
C PRO A 424 -18.34 -6.78 -12.96
N ASN A 425 -18.14 -6.59 -14.26
CA ASN A 425 -19.16 -6.65 -15.30
C ASN A 425 -19.21 -8.01 -16.01
N ALA A 426 -18.25 -8.90 -15.76
CA ALA A 426 -18.30 -10.26 -16.28
C ALA A 426 -19.46 -11.05 -15.64
N PRO A 427 -20.02 -12.04 -16.36
CA PRO A 427 -21.01 -12.95 -15.81
C PRO A 427 -20.49 -13.64 -14.54
N ALA A 428 -21.40 -13.90 -13.60
CA ALA A 428 -21.07 -14.71 -12.42
C ALA A 428 -20.50 -16.09 -12.84
N GLY A 429 -19.48 -16.54 -12.12
CA GLY A 429 -18.63 -17.68 -12.43
C GLY A 429 -17.46 -17.39 -13.36
N SER A 430 -17.26 -16.13 -13.77
CA SER A 430 -16.20 -15.73 -14.72
C SER A 430 -15.56 -14.38 -14.42
N ARG A 431 -15.76 -13.85 -13.20
CA ARG A 431 -15.27 -12.51 -12.84
C ARG A 431 -13.79 -12.47 -12.52
N TRP A 432 -13.18 -13.60 -12.19
CA TRP A 432 -11.76 -13.69 -11.86
C TRP A 432 -10.95 -14.38 -12.96
N SER A 433 -9.77 -13.84 -13.28
CA SER A 433 -8.76 -14.50 -14.09
C SER A 433 -7.35 -14.08 -13.66
N ASN A 434 -6.38 -14.99 -13.76
CA ASN A 434 -4.95 -14.69 -13.63
C ASN A 434 -4.19 -15.18 -14.88
N ASP A 435 -4.90 -15.34 -16.00
CA ASP A 435 -4.35 -15.83 -17.25
C ASP A 435 -3.35 -14.82 -17.83
N GLY A 436 -2.19 -15.33 -18.23
CA GLY A 436 -1.12 -14.48 -18.79
C GLY A 436 -0.37 -13.65 -17.75
N PHE A 437 -0.64 -13.80 -16.44
CA PHE A 437 0.11 -13.12 -15.40
C PHE A 437 1.26 -13.98 -14.85
N ASP A 438 2.40 -13.34 -14.64
CA ASP A 438 3.55 -13.93 -13.94
C ASP A 438 3.34 -13.96 -12.43
N THR A 439 4.22 -14.69 -11.74
CA THR A 439 4.26 -14.78 -10.28
C THR A 439 5.49 -14.03 -9.76
N SER A 440 5.29 -13.07 -8.85
CA SER A 440 6.40 -12.45 -8.11
C SER A 440 7.02 -13.46 -7.14
N ASN A 441 8.35 -13.40 -7.01
CA ASN A 441 9.10 -14.20 -6.05
C ASN A 441 9.33 -13.44 -4.72
N ILE A 442 8.79 -12.24 -4.58
CA ILE A 442 8.92 -11.42 -3.37
C ILE A 442 7.66 -11.62 -2.51
N PRO A 443 7.78 -12.10 -1.26
CA PRO A 443 6.64 -12.25 -0.38
C PRO A 443 6.12 -10.87 0.05
N ARG A 444 4.94 -10.47 -0.44
CA ARG A 444 4.27 -9.22 -0.07
C ARG A 444 3.21 -9.49 1.00
N LEU A 445 3.65 -9.66 2.23
CA LEU A 445 2.78 -9.90 3.40
C LEU A 445 2.54 -8.58 4.16
N TYR A 446 2.55 -8.62 5.49
CA TYR A 446 2.31 -7.45 6.33
C TYR A 446 3.29 -6.30 6.02
N HIS A 447 2.79 -5.06 6.05
CA HIS A 447 3.49 -3.85 5.56
C HIS A 447 3.91 -3.88 4.09
N SER A 448 3.17 -4.60 3.24
CA SER A 448 3.22 -4.37 1.80
C SER A 448 2.17 -3.34 1.37
N SER A 449 2.45 -2.66 0.27
CA SER A 449 1.59 -1.67 -0.36
C SER A 449 1.65 -1.78 -1.87
N ALA A 450 0.55 -1.44 -2.54
CA ALA A 450 0.46 -1.31 -3.98
C ALA A 450 -0.35 -0.08 -4.37
N ILE A 451 -0.02 0.55 -5.50
CA ILE A 451 -0.70 1.76 -5.98
C ILE A 451 -0.63 1.90 -7.51
N LEU A 452 -1.72 2.40 -8.11
CA LEU A 452 -1.78 2.72 -9.54
C LEU A 452 -0.89 3.92 -9.87
N LEU A 453 -0.04 3.79 -10.88
CA LEU A 453 0.84 4.84 -11.37
C LEU A 453 0.21 5.66 -12.53
N PRO A 454 0.73 6.87 -12.81
CA PRO A 454 0.27 7.71 -13.92
C PRO A 454 0.43 7.08 -15.30
N ASP A 455 1.38 6.19 -15.49
CA ASP A 455 1.54 5.43 -16.72
C ASP A 455 0.61 4.20 -16.78
N ALA A 456 -0.35 4.08 -15.87
CA ALA A 456 -1.26 2.96 -15.68
C ALA A 456 -0.60 1.63 -15.24
N SER A 457 0.69 1.58 -14.96
CA SER A 457 1.26 0.41 -14.28
C SER A 457 0.91 0.41 -12.78
N VAL A 458 1.26 -0.66 -12.06
CA VAL A 458 1.00 -0.77 -10.61
C VAL A 458 2.33 -0.95 -9.88
N LEU A 459 2.69 0.00 -9.04
CA LEU A 459 3.84 -0.11 -8.13
C LEU A 459 3.47 -1.03 -6.97
N ILE A 460 4.35 -1.98 -6.63
CA ILE A 460 4.20 -2.91 -5.51
C ILE A 460 5.50 -2.91 -4.69
N ALA A 461 5.40 -2.61 -3.39
CA ALA A 461 6.56 -2.45 -2.52
C ALA A 461 6.27 -2.93 -1.07
N GLY A 462 7.27 -2.84 -0.18
CA GLY A 462 7.28 -3.53 1.13
C GLY A 462 7.90 -4.93 0.99
N SER A 463 7.79 -5.90 1.87
CA SER A 463 7.01 -6.09 3.08
C SER A 463 7.93 -6.01 4.31
N ASN A 464 7.36 -5.80 5.50
CA ASN A 464 8.12 -5.82 6.76
C ASN A 464 7.31 -6.47 7.90
N PRO A 465 7.19 -7.80 7.95
CA PRO A 465 6.49 -8.50 9.04
C PRO A 465 7.38 -8.69 10.28
N ASN A 466 8.18 -7.67 10.63
CA ASN A 466 9.16 -7.71 11.72
C ASN A 466 9.00 -6.50 12.62
N VAL A 467 9.41 -6.60 13.89
CA VAL A 467 9.33 -5.48 14.84
C VAL A 467 10.29 -4.33 14.49
N ASP A 468 11.45 -4.65 13.94
CA ASP A 468 12.51 -3.74 13.47
C ASP A 468 13.16 -4.37 12.22
N VAL A 469 14.06 -3.66 11.55
CA VAL A 469 14.68 -4.09 10.29
C VAL A 469 15.37 -5.44 10.47
N ASN A 470 14.91 -6.43 9.70
CA ASN A 470 15.52 -7.75 9.67
C ASN A 470 15.62 -8.28 8.23
N LEU A 471 16.84 -8.27 7.69
CA LEU A 471 17.13 -8.69 6.32
C LEU A 471 17.48 -10.18 6.20
N THR A 472 17.47 -10.93 7.31
CA THR A 472 18.00 -12.31 7.37
C THR A 472 17.01 -13.35 7.88
N THR A 473 15.82 -12.92 8.31
CA THR A 473 14.72 -13.79 8.72
C THR A 473 14.05 -14.46 7.51
N TYR A 474 13.07 -15.33 7.79
CA TYR A 474 12.32 -16.06 6.76
C TYR A 474 11.55 -15.12 5.82
N PHE A 475 10.82 -14.14 6.37
CA PHE A 475 10.19 -13.06 5.61
C PHE A 475 10.87 -11.73 5.95
N PRO A 476 11.91 -11.36 5.19
CA PRO A 476 12.75 -10.21 5.53
C PRO A 476 12.07 -8.88 5.22
N THR A 477 12.46 -7.84 5.96
CA THR A 477 12.21 -6.45 5.58
C THR A 477 12.71 -6.23 4.15
N THR A 478 11.85 -5.71 3.27
CA THR A 478 12.15 -5.58 1.85
C THR A 478 11.95 -4.14 1.37
N TYR A 479 13.04 -3.54 0.89
CA TYR A 479 13.04 -2.22 0.23
C TYR A 479 12.90 -2.32 -1.29
N LYS A 480 12.89 -3.53 -1.85
CA LYS A 480 12.80 -3.75 -3.30
C LYS A 480 11.36 -3.50 -3.76
N ALA A 481 11.19 -2.64 -4.76
CA ALA A 481 9.92 -2.45 -5.45
C ALA A 481 9.86 -3.31 -6.74
N GLU A 482 8.64 -3.64 -7.13
CA GLU A 482 8.31 -4.21 -8.44
C GLU A 482 7.23 -3.35 -9.08
N ILE A 483 7.23 -3.30 -10.41
CA ILE A 483 6.16 -2.67 -11.18
C ILE A 483 5.43 -3.77 -11.94
N PHE A 484 4.15 -3.96 -11.66
CA PHE A 484 3.33 -4.87 -12.46
C PHE A 484 2.76 -4.12 -13.66
N TYR A 485 2.87 -4.73 -14.84
CA TYR A 485 2.36 -4.18 -16.09
C TYR A 485 1.12 -4.97 -16.55
N PRO A 486 -0.10 -4.44 -16.38
CA PRO A 486 -1.33 -5.14 -16.79
C PRO A 486 -1.40 -5.47 -18.29
N SER A 487 -2.34 -6.33 -18.68
CA SER A 487 -2.45 -6.87 -20.05
C SER A 487 -2.48 -5.83 -21.17
N TYR A 488 -3.00 -4.63 -20.92
CA TYR A 488 -3.04 -3.56 -21.92
C TYR A 488 -1.67 -3.00 -22.30
N PHE A 489 -0.60 -3.29 -21.55
CA PHE A 489 0.78 -2.99 -21.97
C PHE A 489 1.25 -3.83 -23.17
N SER A 490 0.46 -4.81 -23.61
CA SER A 490 0.73 -5.54 -24.86
C SER A 490 0.44 -4.72 -26.11
N SER A 491 -0.34 -3.64 -25.99
CA SER A 491 -0.64 -2.75 -27.11
C SER A 491 0.58 -1.90 -27.47
N SER A 492 0.93 -1.90 -28.76
CA SER A 492 1.93 -1.00 -29.35
C SER A 492 1.40 0.42 -29.57
N THR A 493 0.08 0.62 -29.50
CA THR A 493 -0.57 1.92 -29.72
C THR A 493 -1.28 2.35 -28.45
N ARG A 494 -0.78 3.40 -27.82
CA ARG A 494 -1.35 3.98 -26.61
C ARG A 494 -2.06 5.31 -26.94
N PRO A 495 -3.24 5.60 -26.38
CA PRO A 495 -3.91 6.86 -26.63
C PRO A 495 -3.10 8.07 -26.12
N VAL A 496 -3.02 9.12 -26.93
CA VAL A 496 -2.38 10.41 -26.60
C VAL A 496 -3.41 11.53 -26.75
N PRO A 497 -4.37 11.65 -25.81
CA PRO A 497 -5.42 12.67 -25.86
C PRO A 497 -4.88 14.07 -25.55
N THR A 498 -5.59 15.09 -26.01
CA THR A 498 -5.35 16.50 -25.66
C THR A 498 -6.67 17.19 -25.28
N GLY A 499 -6.62 18.33 -24.58
CA GLY A 499 -7.82 19.08 -24.18
C GLY A 499 -8.40 18.70 -22.82
N ILE A 500 -7.75 17.80 -22.07
CA ILE A 500 -8.12 17.52 -20.68
C ILE A 500 -7.82 18.77 -19.83
N PRO A 501 -8.80 19.30 -19.08
CA PRO A 501 -8.58 20.47 -18.23
C PRO A 501 -7.75 20.12 -17.00
N THR A 502 -7.12 21.12 -16.38
CA THR A 502 -6.40 20.94 -15.10
C THR A 502 -7.34 20.86 -13.89
N THR A 503 -8.62 21.21 -14.08
CA THR A 503 -9.64 21.19 -13.02
C THR A 503 -10.95 20.62 -13.54
N LEU A 504 -11.66 19.84 -12.72
CA LEU A 504 -13.01 19.35 -13.00
C LEU A 504 -14.01 19.91 -11.99
N THR A 505 -15.12 20.46 -12.48
CA THR A 505 -16.21 20.99 -11.63
C THR A 505 -17.27 19.93 -11.35
N TYR A 506 -18.18 20.21 -10.42
CA TYR A 506 -19.36 19.38 -10.18
C TYR A 506 -20.54 19.85 -11.03
N GLY A 507 -20.70 19.21 -12.18
CA GLY A 507 -21.60 19.64 -13.26
C GLY A 507 -21.12 20.90 -13.98
N GLY A 508 -21.98 21.52 -14.78
CA GLY A 508 -21.63 22.64 -15.65
C GLY A 508 -21.37 22.24 -17.11
N ALA A 509 -20.66 23.10 -17.84
CA ALA A 509 -20.36 22.91 -19.27
C ALA A 509 -19.41 21.73 -19.49
N TYR A 510 -19.70 20.92 -20.52
CA TYR A 510 -18.78 19.88 -20.97
C TYR A 510 -17.50 20.48 -21.57
N PHE A 511 -16.47 19.66 -21.72
CA PHE A 511 -15.22 19.99 -22.39
C PHE A 511 -14.94 18.98 -23.50
N ASP A 512 -14.07 19.34 -24.44
CA ASP A 512 -13.73 18.49 -25.57
C ASP A 512 -12.34 17.88 -25.40
N VAL A 513 -12.25 16.55 -25.54
CA VAL A 513 -10.99 15.81 -25.59
C VAL A 513 -10.73 15.40 -27.04
N SER A 514 -9.61 15.85 -27.60
CA SER A 514 -9.21 15.50 -28.96
C SER A 514 -8.26 14.31 -28.97
N ILE A 515 -8.60 13.31 -29.78
CA ILE A 515 -7.87 12.06 -29.97
C ILE A 515 -7.39 12.02 -31.42
N PRO A 516 -6.07 12.17 -31.68
CA PRO A 516 -5.54 12.11 -33.03
C PRO A 516 -5.59 10.67 -33.59
N PRO A 517 -5.60 10.48 -34.93
CA PRO A 517 -5.58 9.15 -35.55
C PRO A 517 -4.41 8.27 -35.13
N SER A 518 -3.31 8.82 -34.61
CA SER A 518 -2.17 8.06 -34.10
C SER A 518 -2.43 7.37 -32.76
N SER A 519 -3.52 7.72 -32.07
CA SER A 519 -3.86 7.24 -30.72
C SER A 519 -4.61 5.90 -30.70
N TYR A 520 -4.98 5.37 -31.87
CA TYR A 520 -5.73 4.13 -32.00
C TYR A 520 -5.42 3.45 -33.35
N SER A 521 -5.82 2.19 -33.44
CA SER A 521 -5.72 1.36 -34.66
C SER A 521 -7.13 1.01 -35.15
N GLY A 522 -7.28 0.69 -36.44
CA GLY A 522 -8.57 0.29 -37.00
C GLY A 522 -9.52 1.46 -37.29
N SER A 523 -10.84 1.20 -37.28
CA SER A 523 -11.89 2.17 -37.60
C SER A 523 -11.96 3.32 -36.59
N ALA A 524 -12.02 4.56 -37.07
CA ALA A 524 -12.23 5.73 -36.20
C ALA A 524 -13.61 5.72 -35.54
N ASN A 525 -14.63 5.24 -36.24
CA ASN A 525 -15.97 5.14 -35.70
C ASN A 525 -16.05 4.10 -34.58
N ASP A 526 -15.43 2.93 -34.76
CA ASP A 526 -15.38 1.89 -33.74
C ASP A 526 -14.55 2.33 -32.52
N ALA A 527 -13.38 2.94 -32.76
CA ALA A 527 -12.54 3.49 -31.71
C ALA A 527 -13.29 4.54 -30.88
N ALA A 528 -14.03 5.46 -31.51
CA ALA A 528 -14.84 6.46 -30.81
C ALA A 528 -15.97 5.82 -29.98
N ALA A 529 -16.62 4.79 -30.51
CA ALA A 529 -17.68 4.07 -29.80
C ALA A 529 -17.16 3.30 -28.57
N ASN A 530 -15.91 2.82 -28.62
CA ASN A 530 -15.24 2.08 -27.55
C ASN A 530 -14.31 2.95 -26.70
N THR A 531 -14.44 4.29 -26.77
CA THR A 531 -13.68 5.22 -25.95
C THR A 531 -14.43 5.59 -24.68
N THR A 532 -13.77 5.50 -23.54
CA THR A 532 -14.25 6.07 -22.26
C THR A 532 -13.26 7.10 -21.72
N VAL A 533 -13.78 8.07 -20.96
CA VAL A 533 -12.97 9.02 -20.20
C VAL A 533 -13.25 8.79 -18.73
N VAL A 534 -12.21 8.48 -17.96
CA VAL A 534 -12.34 8.04 -16.56
C VAL A 534 -11.47 8.90 -15.66
N VAL A 535 -11.95 9.17 -14.45
CA VAL A 535 -11.28 9.90 -13.39
C VAL A 535 -10.99 8.90 -12.27
N ILE A 536 -9.71 8.74 -11.94
CA ILE A 536 -9.25 7.80 -10.92
C ILE A 536 -8.48 8.56 -9.87
N ARG A 537 -8.82 8.28 -8.63
CA ARG A 537 -7.99 8.60 -7.47
C ARG A 537 -7.32 7.31 -7.00
N PRO A 538 -5.98 7.20 -7.06
CA PRO A 538 -5.28 6.02 -6.58
C PRO A 538 -5.48 5.75 -5.10
N GLY A 539 -5.64 6.80 -4.29
CA GLY A 539 -5.82 6.71 -2.84
C GLY A 539 -4.52 6.84 -2.05
N TRP A 540 -4.59 6.48 -0.77
CA TRP A 540 -3.47 6.34 0.17
C TRP A 540 -3.39 4.88 0.60
N THR A 541 -2.31 4.19 0.24
CA THR A 541 -2.14 2.76 0.56
C THR A 541 -1.36 2.57 1.84
N THR A 542 -1.80 1.63 2.66
CA THR A 542 -1.02 1.05 3.75
C THR A 542 -1.66 -0.27 4.19
N HIS A 543 -0.95 -1.21 4.83
CA HIS A 543 -1.57 -2.38 5.47
C HIS A 543 -2.58 -3.16 4.58
N ALA A 544 -2.28 -3.29 3.28
CA ALA A 544 -3.14 -3.90 2.25
C ALA A 544 -4.51 -3.23 1.99
N LEU A 545 -4.71 -1.98 2.43
CA LEU A 545 -5.89 -1.16 2.16
C LEU A 545 -5.54 0.06 1.31
N ASN A 546 -6.54 0.67 0.67
CA ASN A 546 -6.35 1.88 -0.11
C ASN A 546 -7.43 2.93 0.21
N MET A 547 -7.11 3.82 1.15
CA MET A 547 -8.00 4.88 1.63
C MET A 547 -8.28 5.91 0.53
N GLY A 548 -9.56 6.21 0.29
CA GLY A 548 -9.97 7.20 -0.70
C GLY A 548 -9.78 6.80 -2.17
N GLN A 549 -9.40 5.54 -2.47
CA GLN A 549 -9.35 5.03 -3.85
C GLN A 549 -10.75 5.08 -4.47
N ARG A 550 -10.89 5.73 -5.64
CA ARG A 550 -12.16 5.84 -6.36
C ARG A 550 -11.97 5.85 -7.87
N PHE A 551 -12.95 5.30 -8.57
CA PHE A 551 -13.05 5.33 -10.02
C PHE A 551 -14.40 5.93 -10.44
N LEU A 552 -14.36 6.86 -11.38
CA LEU A 552 -15.55 7.44 -11.98
C LEU A 552 -15.40 7.57 -13.50
N GLN A 553 -16.32 7.00 -14.27
CA GLN A 553 -16.41 7.23 -15.71
C GLN A 553 -17.24 8.48 -15.99
N LEU A 554 -16.71 9.45 -16.74
CA LEU A 554 -17.47 10.62 -17.17
C LEU A 554 -18.45 10.26 -18.29
N ASN A 555 -19.57 10.99 -18.38
CA ASN A 555 -20.49 10.81 -19.50
C ASN A 555 -19.89 11.44 -20.76
N THR A 556 -19.99 10.75 -21.89
CA THR A 556 -19.36 11.17 -23.14
C THR A 556 -20.26 10.96 -24.36
N THR A 557 -20.15 11.87 -25.32
CA THR A 557 -20.54 11.65 -26.72
C THR A 557 -19.36 11.99 -27.61
N TYR A 558 -19.45 11.77 -28.93
CA TYR A 558 -18.29 12.00 -29.80
C TYR A 558 -18.64 12.53 -31.19
N THR A 559 -17.67 13.20 -31.81
CA THR A 559 -17.66 13.55 -33.22
C THR A 559 -16.42 12.96 -33.88
N VAL A 560 -16.62 12.14 -34.93
CA VAL A 560 -15.54 11.57 -35.73
C VAL A 560 -15.37 12.39 -37.01
N ASN A 561 -14.20 12.98 -37.18
CA ASN A 561 -13.89 13.78 -38.37
C ASN A 561 -13.43 12.90 -39.53
N SER A 562 -13.58 13.38 -40.76
CA SER A 562 -13.18 12.66 -41.98
C SER A 562 -11.68 12.37 -42.09
N ASN A 563 -10.85 13.06 -41.31
CA ASN A 563 -9.41 12.80 -41.18
C ASN A 563 -9.07 11.76 -40.10
N GLY A 564 -10.08 11.16 -39.45
CA GLY A 564 -9.93 10.21 -38.34
C GLY A 564 -9.76 10.85 -36.96
N THR A 565 -9.70 12.17 -36.83
CA THR A 565 -9.62 12.78 -35.50
C THR A 565 -10.95 12.58 -34.78
N ILE A 566 -10.92 12.00 -33.58
CA ILE A 566 -12.09 11.84 -32.71
C ILE A 566 -12.11 12.99 -31.71
N VAL A 567 -13.26 13.61 -31.52
CA VAL A 567 -13.51 14.59 -30.45
C VAL A 567 -14.51 13.97 -29.50
N MET A 568 -14.09 13.70 -28.27
CA MET A 568 -15.00 13.29 -27.20
C MET A 568 -15.56 14.55 -26.53
N HIS A 569 -16.87 14.70 -26.54
CA HIS A 569 -17.57 15.71 -25.75
C HIS A 569 -17.82 15.11 -24.36
N THR A 570 -17.08 15.57 -23.36
CA THR A 570 -16.99 14.94 -22.05
C THR A 570 -17.62 15.80 -20.96
N SER A 571 -18.53 15.22 -20.18
CA SER A 571 -19.16 15.91 -19.06
C SER A 571 -18.14 16.25 -17.98
N GLN A 572 -18.49 17.23 -17.15
CA GLN A 572 -17.85 17.41 -15.83
C GLN A 572 -18.23 16.26 -14.88
N MET A 573 -17.72 16.29 -13.64
CA MET A 573 -18.14 15.34 -12.60
C MET A 573 -19.67 15.41 -12.40
N PRO A 574 -20.33 14.34 -11.93
CA PRO A 574 -21.72 14.44 -11.49
C PRO A 574 -21.90 15.61 -10.51
N PRO A 575 -23.04 16.32 -10.52
CA PRO A 575 -23.28 17.50 -9.68
C PRO A 575 -23.53 17.14 -8.21
N ASN A 576 -22.71 16.27 -7.64
CA ASN A 576 -22.72 15.81 -6.26
C ASN A 576 -21.27 15.49 -5.82
N PRO A 577 -20.66 16.31 -4.95
CA PRO A 577 -19.30 16.09 -4.48
C PRO A 577 -19.13 14.88 -3.57
N ASN A 578 -20.21 14.30 -3.05
CA ASN A 578 -20.13 13.08 -2.23
C ASN A 578 -19.82 11.82 -3.07
N ILE A 579 -20.13 11.85 -4.37
CA ILE A 579 -19.84 10.73 -5.28
C ILE A 579 -18.33 10.62 -5.52
N PHE A 580 -17.64 11.75 -5.61
CA PHE A 580 -16.19 11.82 -5.79
C PHE A 580 -15.68 13.11 -5.16
N GLN A 581 -15.04 13.00 -4.00
CA GLN A 581 -14.68 14.13 -3.14
C GLN A 581 -13.64 15.07 -3.80
N PRO A 582 -13.61 16.35 -3.42
CA PRO A 582 -12.69 17.32 -4.01
C PRO A 582 -11.22 16.98 -3.68
N GLY A 583 -10.33 17.26 -4.62
CA GLY A 583 -8.90 16.97 -4.49
C GLY A 583 -8.27 16.33 -5.73
N PRO A 584 -7.00 15.91 -5.63
CA PRO A 584 -6.23 15.41 -6.76
C PRO A 584 -6.80 14.10 -7.30
N ALA A 585 -6.74 13.94 -8.62
CA ALA A 585 -7.09 12.74 -9.36
C ALA A 585 -6.32 12.70 -10.70
N MET A 586 -6.41 11.57 -11.38
CA MET A 586 -5.88 11.38 -12.73
C MET A 586 -7.01 11.10 -13.71
N VAL A 587 -7.00 11.76 -14.86
CA VAL A 587 -7.91 11.48 -15.98
C VAL A 587 -7.20 10.58 -16.99
N PHE A 588 -7.83 9.45 -17.33
CA PHE A 588 -7.40 8.55 -18.38
C PHE A 588 -8.42 8.53 -19.51
N VAL A 589 -7.93 8.47 -20.75
CA VAL A 589 -8.75 8.12 -21.92
C VAL A 589 -8.44 6.68 -22.28
N VAL A 590 -9.45 5.83 -22.28
CA VAL A 590 -9.31 4.40 -22.56
C VAL A 590 -9.98 4.11 -23.89
N ILE A 591 -9.22 3.60 -24.84
CA ILE A 591 -9.73 3.22 -26.17
C ILE A 591 -9.54 1.73 -26.31
N ASP A 592 -10.65 0.99 -26.45
CA ASP A 592 -10.63 -0.46 -26.64
C ASP A 592 -9.77 -1.20 -25.58
N GLY A 593 -9.94 -0.82 -24.32
CA GLY A 593 -9.21 -1.40 -23.19
C GLY A 593 -7.77 -0.89 -22.99
N VAL A 594 -7.26 -0.02 -23.87
CA VAL A 594 -5.91 0.56 -23.74
C VAL A 594 -5.97 1.98 -23.17
N PRO A 595 -5.41 2.24 -21.97
CA PRO A 595 -5.44 3.58 -21.37
C PRO A 595 -4.34 4.49 -21.89
N SER A 596 -4.60 5.80 -21.96
CA SER A 596 -3.57 6.86 -22.07
C SER A 596 -2.66 6.91 -20.83
N ASN A 597 -1.64 7.76 -20.82
CA ASN A 597 -1.10 8.24 -19.54
C ASN A 597 -2.18 9.07 -18.82
N GLY A 598 -2.13 9.06 -17.49
CA GLY A 598 -3.01 9.84 -16.63
C GLY A 598 -2.63 11.32 -16.66
N SER A 599 -3.63 12.18 -16.86
CA SER A 599 -3.48 13.64 -16.71
C SER A 599 -3.93 14.06 -15.31
N PHE A 600 -3.06 14.69 -14.53
CA PHE A 600 -3.40 15.15 -13.19
C PHE A 600 -4.37 16.33 -13.23
N VAL A 601 -5.39 16.27 -12.37
CA VAL A 601 -6.41 17.30 -12.23
C VAL A 601 -6.76 17.52 -10.76
N ILE A 602 -7.24 18.72 -10.44
CA ILE A 602 -7.95 18.99 -9.19
C ILE A 602 -9.45 18.90 -9.43
N VAL A 603 -10.13 18.02 -8.71
CA VAL A 603 -11.60 17.96 -8.69
C VAL A 603 -12.13 18.96 -7.66
N GLY A 604 -13.11 19.77 -8.05
CA GLY A 604 -13.68 20.82 -7.21
C GLY A 604 -12.87 22.13 -7.24
N THR A 605 -13.03 22.95 -6.21
CA THR A 605 -12.42 24.29 -6.14
C THR A 605 -10.97 24.29 -5.68
N GLY A 606 -10.48 23.16 -5.18
CA GLY A 606 -9.18 23.07 -4.51
C GLY A 606 -9.19 23.51 -3.05
N ASN A 607 -10.35 23.89 -2.50
CA ASN A 607 -10.47 24.36 -1.12
C ASN A 607 -11.38 23.45 -0.29
N ILE A 608 -11.18 23.51 1.03
CA ILE A 608 -12.11 22.93 2.01
C ILE A 608 -13.28 23.90 2.18
N GLU A 609 -14.38 23.61 1.51
CA GLU A 609 -15.60 24.41 1.48
C GLU A 609 -16.75 23.62 0.86
N THR A 610 -17.99 24.10 1.06
CA THR A 610 -19.13 23.59 0.29
C THR A 610 -18.88 23.78 -1.20
N GLN A 611 -18.72 22.69 -1.92
CA GLN A 611 -18.37 22.73 -3.33
C GLN A 611 -19.52 23.28 -4.18
N PRO A 612 -19.24 24.20 -5.13
CA PRO A 612 -20.26 24.71 -6.04
C PRO A 612 -20.69 23.59 -6.99
N THR A 613 -22.00 23.44 -7.15
CA THR A 613 -22.60 22.51 -8.10
C THR A 613 -23.40 23.27 -9.16
N SER A 614 -23.51 22.68 -10.34
CA SER A 614 -24.33 23.20 -11.45
C SER A 614 -24.98 22.04 -12.17
N ALA A 615 -26.12 22.26 -12.83
CA ALA A 615 -26.69 21.23 -13.68
C ALA A 615 -25.69 20.82 -14.77
N ALA A 616 -25.57 19.52 -15.05
CA ALA A 616 -24.74 19.03 -16.14
C ALA A 616 -25.31 19.52 -17.48
N ALA A 617 -24.45 20.06 -18.35
CA ALA A 617 -24.85 20.44 -19.70
C ALA A 617 -25.23 19.21 -20.53
N SER A 618 -26.18 19.36 -21.45
CA SER A 618 -26.49 18.34 -22.44
C SER A 618 -25.30 18.17 -23.39
N LEU A 619 -24.84 16.94 -23.57
CA LEU A 619 -23.82 16.62 -24.55
C LEU A 619 -24.41 16.65 -25.98
N PRO A 620 -23.62 17.05 -26.99
CA PRO A 620 -24.00 16.91 -28.40
C PRO A 620 -24.33 15.45 -28.75
N THR A 621 -25.13 15.21 -29.77
CA THR A 621 -25.37 13.83 -30.26
C THR A 621 -24.12 13.29 -30.96
N ASN A 622 -23.89 11.97 -30.87
CA ASN A 622 -22.80 11.31 -31.58
C ASN A 622 -22.86 11.61 -33.09
N GLN A 623 -21.72 11.93 -33.68
CA GLN A 623 -21.54 12.17 -35.11
C GLN A 623 -20.46 11.24 -35.65
N LEU A 624 -20.82 10.41 -36.63
CA LEU A 624 -19.92 9.49 -37.31
C LEU A 624 -19.32 10.13 -38.56
N ALA A 625 -18.11 9.71 -38.92
CA ALA A 625 -17.51 10.10 -40.18
C ALA A 625 -18.24 9.41 -41.35
N SER A 626 -18.51 10.15 -42.43
CA SER A 626 -19.19 9.62 -43.63
C SER A 626 -18.34 8.63 -44.43
N THR A 627 -17.02 8.71 -44.28
CA THR A 627 -16.04 7.72 -44.75
C THR A 627 -15.24 7.28 -43.55
N ASP A 628 -15.20 5.98 -43.29
CA ASP A 628 -14.54 5.45 -42.10
C ASP A 628 -13.02 5.59 -42.23
N ALA A 629 -12.47 6.63 -41.61
CA ALA A 629 -11.04 6.87 -41.60
C ALA A 629 -10.39 5.87 -40.64
N THR A 630 -9.24 5.33 -41.01
CA THR A 630 -8.50 4.40 -40.17
C THR A 630 -7.47 5.12 -39.32
N GLY A 631 -7.36 4.70 -38.06
CA GLY A 631 -6.25 5.05 -37.18
C GLY A 631 -4.91 4.67 -37.80
N THR A 632 -3.90 5.47 -37.51
CA THR A 632 -2.51 5.30 -37.97
C THR A 632 -1.64 4.64 -36.91
N GLY A 633 -2.22 4.27 -35.76
CA GLY A 633 -1.57 3.42 -34.77
C GLY A 633 -1.04 2.15 -35.41
N SER A 634 0.21 1.81 -35.11
CA SER A 634 0.83 0.59 -35.64
C SER A 634 0.40 -0.59 -34.78
N GLY A 635 -0.82 -1.10 -34.97
CA GLY A 635 -1.30 -2.32 -34.32
C GLY A 635 -0.74 -3.59 -34.98
N THR A 636 -0.09 -4.46 -34.22
CA THR A 636 0.14 -5.86 -34.64
C THR A 636 -1.04 -6.72 -34.17
N ASP A 637 -2.16 -6.67 -34.88
CA ASP A 637 -3.24 -7.63 -34.70
C ASP A 637 -3.02 -8.84 -35.61
N SER A 638 -2.61 -9.95 -35.00
CA SER A 638 -2.65 -11.26 -35.63
C SER A 638 -4.09 -11.81 -35.57
N SER A 639 -4.96 -11.37 -36.47
CA SER A 639 -6.11 -12.17 -36.89
C SER A 639 -6.60 -11.82 -38.30
N SER A 640 -6.18 -12.61 -39.28
CA SER A 640 -7.05 -13.03 -40.39
C SER A 640 -6.41 -14.19 -41.14
N THR A 641 -7.16 -15.29 -41.20
CA THR A 641 -6.93 -16.42 -42.09
C THR A 641 -7.26 -15.98 -43.51
N ASP A 642 -6.29 -15.96 -44.43
CA ASP A 642 -6.55 -16.45 -45.78
C ASP A 642 -5.28 -16.80 -46.57
N ASN A 643 -5.40 -17.91 -47.29
CA ASN A 643 -4.37 -18.54 -48.11
C ASN A 643 -3.98 -17.66 -49.31
N SER A 644 -2.72 -17.25 -49.37
CA SER A 644 -2.06 -17.02 -50.66
C SER A 644 -0.54 -17.17 -50.55
N ALA A 645 0.00 -18.08 -51.36
CA ALA A 645 1.41 -18.36 -51.47
C ALA A 645 2.18 -17.13 -51.96
N SER A 646 3.19 -16.68 -51.21
CA SER A 646 4.25 -15.85 -51.77
C SER A 646 5.60 -16.10 -51.07
N SER A 647 6.65 -15.92 -51.86
CA SER A 647 8.00 -16.44 -51.72
C SER A 647 8.81 -15.94 -50.52
N SER A 648 9.54 -16.85 -49.88
CA SER A 648 10.45 -16.55 -48.76
C SER A 648 11.66 -15.71 -49.19
N HIS A 649 11.85 -14.54 -48.56
CA HIS A 649 13.10 -13.77 -48.60
C HIS A 649 14.05 -14.21 -47.46
N THR A 650 14.37 -15.50 -47.38
CA THR A 650 15.31 -16.06 -46.39
C THR A 650 16.76 -15.64 -46.66
N GLY A 651 17.08 -15.14 -47.86
CA GLY A 651 18.44 -14.72 -48.25
C GLY A 651 18.91 -13.37 -47.69
N ALA A 652 18.01 -12.44 -47.36
CA ALA A 652 18.38 -11.08 -46.93
C ALA A 652 18.63 -10.99 -45.41
N ILE A 653 17.95 -11.80 -44.62
CA ILE A 653 18.03 -11.78 -43.15
C ILE A 653 19.32 -12.49 -42.67
N VAL A 654 19.74 -13.57 -43.33
CA VAL A 654 20.98 -14.29 -43.00
C VAL A 654 22.23 -13.46 -43.35
N GLY A 655 22.18 -12.61 -44.39
CA GLY A 655 23.29 -11.74 -44.77
C GLY A 655 23.58 -10.60 -43.77
N GLY A 656 22.52 -10.04 -43.16
CA GLY A 656 22.66 -8.96 -42.17
C GLY A 656 23.22 -9.44 -40.82
N VAL A 657 22.78 -10.61 -40.35
CA VAL A 657 23.22 -11.19 -39.06
C VAL A 657 24.69 -11.61 -39.10
N VAL A 658 25.15 -12.19 -40.22
CA VAL A 658 26.57 -12.57 -40.38
C VAL A 658 27.47 -11.34 -40.47
N GLY A 659 27.02 -10.26 -41.11
CA GLY A 659 27.76 -9.00 -41.18
C GLY A 659 27.94 -8.33 -39.82
N ALA A 660 26.90 -8.32 -38.98
CA ALA A 660 26.95 -7.71 -37.65
C ALA A 660 27.88 -8.49 -36.69
N LEU A 661 27.88 -9.82 -36.74
CA LEU A 661 28.74 -10.66 -35.88
C LEU A 661 30.23 -10.49 -36.20
N VAL A 662 30.60 -10.27 -37.47
CA VAL A 662 31.99 -10.00 -37.86
C VAL A 662 32.48 -8.66 -37.33
N VAL A 663 31.64 -7.62 -37.36
CA VAL A 663 31.99 -6.29 -36.82
C VAL A 663 32.18 -6.31 -35.31
N VAL A 664 31.29 -7.01 -34.58
CA VAL A 664 31.40 -7.19 -33.13
C VAL A 664 32.66 -7.99 -32.76
N GLY A 665 32.99 -9.04 -33.52
CA GLY A 665 34.22 -9.81 -33.33
C GLY A 665 35.50 -8.98 -33.51
N ILE A 666 35.53 -8.10 -34.52
CA ILE A 666 36.68 -7.20 -34.77
C ILE A 666 36.81 -6.15 -33.65
N LEU A 667 35.70 -5.57 -33.19
CA LEU A 667 35.70 -4.61 -32.07
C LEU A 667 36.16 -5.27 -30.76
N GLY A 668 35.68 -6.48 -30.48
CA GLY A 668 36.11 -7.26 -29.31
C GLY A 668 37.62 -7.56 -29.32
N ALA A 669 38.17 -7.92 -30.48
CA ALA A 669 39.60 -8.15 -30.64
C ALA A 669 40.45 -6.88 -30.41
N LEU A 670 39.99 -5.73 -30.92
CA LEU A 670 40.67 -4.44 -30.73
C LEU A 670 40.66 -3.99 -29.26
N ILE A 671 39.52 -4.17 -28.57
CA ILE A 671 39.40 -3.87 -27.13
C ILE A 671 40.31 -4.80 -26.31
N GLY A 672 40.36 -6.10 -26.63
CA GLY A 672 41.25 -7.06 -25.99
C GLY A 672 42.74 -6.70 -26.17
N ILE A 673 43.13 -6.24 -27.36
CA ILE A 673 44.50 -5.76 -27.63
C ILE A 673 44.80 -4.50 -26.79
N CYS A 674 43.88 -3.55 -26.70
CA CYS A 674 44.07 -2.34 -25.88
C CYS A 674 44.18 -2.65 -24.38
N LEU A 675 43.36 -3.55 -23.84
CA LEU A 675 43.39 -3.96 -22.43
C LEU A 675 44.66 -4.76 -22.09
N SER A 676 45.12 -5.63 -22.99
CA SER A 676 46.37 -6.37 -22.79
C SER A 676 47.61 -5.46 -22.82
N ARG A 677 47.60 -4.38 -23.61
CA ARG A 677 48.66 -3.36 -23.61
C ARG A 677 48.63 -2.51 -22.34
N ARG A 678 47.45 -2.14 -21.82
CA ARG A 678 47.34 -1.45 -20.50
C ARG A 678 47.83 -2.32 -19.35
N ARG A 679 47.49 -3.61 -19.32
CA ARG A 679 47.97 -4.54 -18.28
C ARG A 679 49.49 -4.73 -18.31
N ARG A 680 50.12 -4.76 -19.49
CA ARG A 680 51.60 -4.82 -19.61
C ARG A 680 52.32 -3.51 -19.25
N ALA A 681 51.63 -2.37 -19.31
CA ALA A 681 52.16 -1.09 -18.86
C ALA A 681 52.06 -0.94 -17.33
N ALA A 682 51.02 -1.50 -16.71
CA ALA A 682 50.84 -1.48 -15.26
C ALA A 682 51.81 -2.41 -14.50
N SER A 683 52.37 -3.43 -15.15
CA SER A 683 53.34 -4.37 -14.53
C SER A 683 54.80 -3.91 -14.58
N ARG A 684 55.08 -2.64 -14.95
CA ARG A 684 56.44 -2.09 -15.07
C ARG A 684 56.75 -0.87 -14.18
N ALA A 685 55.96 -0.60 -13.15
CA ALA A 685 56.29 0.43 -12.15
C ALA A 685 57.06 -0.17 -10.96
N PRO A 686 58.25 0.36 -10.57
CA PRO A 686 59.00 -0.14 -9.42
C PRO A 686 58.49 0.42 -8.08
N ASN A 687 58.42 -0.45 -7.07
CA ASN A 687 58.17 -0.11 -5.66
C ASN A 687 59.29 0.76 -5.07
N ALA A 688 58.94 1.82 -4.36
CA ALA A 688 59.85 2.56 -3.48
C ALA A 688 59.20 2.84 -2.11
N TYR A 689 60.01 2.61 -1.09
CA TYR A 689 59.74 2.54 0.34
C TYR A 689 59.34 3.86 1.01
N ALA A 690 58.65 3.74 2.15
CA ALA A 690 58.38 4.78 3.14
C ALA A 690 59.46 4.85 4.26
N MET A 691 59.69 6.06 4.77
CA MET A 691 60.33 6.48 6.04
C MET A 691 59.89 7.94 6.27
N SER A 692 59.70 8.55 7.45
CA SER A 692 59.78 8.18 8.88
C SER A 692 59.41 9.42 9.72
N ASP A 693 58.47 9.28 10.68
CA ASP A 693 58.47 9.76 12.10
C ASP A 693 58.67 11.26 12.51
N PRO A 694 58.51 11.68 13.80
CA PRO A 694 57.52 11.39 14.88
C PRO A 694 56.92 12.64 15.58
N LYS A 695 55.87 12.47 16.40
CA LYS A 695 55.75 13.04 17.78
C LYS A 695 54.61 12.40 18.61
N THR A 696 55.02 11.75 19.70
CA THR A 696 54.32 11.10 20.85
C THR A 696 53.75 12.10 21.89
N PRO A 697 53.11 11.72 23.05
CA PRO A 697 52.87 10.38 23.69
C PRO A 697 51.40 10.09 24.09
N ALA A 698 50.89 8.85 24.03
CA ALA A 698 51.05 7.67 24.90
C ALA A 698 50.25 7.69 26.23
N PHE A 699 49.24 6.82 26.33
CA PHE A 699 48.82 6.10 27.53
C PHE A 699 48.53 4.65 27.14
N ASN A 700 49.11 3.70 27.87
CA ASN A 700 49.17 2.28 27.53
C ASN A 700 48.90 1.49 28.82
N VAL A 701 47.95 0.56 28.80
CA VAL A 701 47.92 -0.60 29.72
C VAL A 701 47.46 -1.80 28.91
N ASN A 702 48.26 -2.86 28.96
CA ASN A 702 48.15 -4.11 28.23
C ASN A 702 48.22 -5.27 29.22
N TYR A 703 47.42 -6.32 29.01
CA TYR A 703 47.57 -7.74 29.43
C TYR A 703 46.32 -8.46 28.85
N GLY A 704 46.32 -9.59 28.13
CA GLY A 704 47.33 -10.57 27.74
C GLY A 704 46.69 -11.99 27.74
N GLY A 705 46.83 -12.77 26.66
CA GLY A 705 46.57 -14.23 26.59
C GLY A 705 45.52 -14.65 25.53
N ALA A 706 45.91 -15.18 24.35
CA ALA A 706 46.27 -16.58 24.01
C ALA A 706 45.07 -17.57 24.10
N GLY A 707 44.69 -18.39 23.12
CA GLY A 707 45.20 -18.72 21.78
C GLY A 707 44.37 -19.87 21.13
N ALA A 708 44.70 -20.21 19.87
CA ALA A 708 44.36 -21.42 19.08
C ALA A 708 42.85 -21.71 18.82
N GLY A 709 42.36 -21.98 17.61
CA GLY A 709 42.95 -22.43 16.35
C GLY A 709 42.60 -23.89 16.06
N VAL A 710 41.53 -24.15 15.30
CA VAL A 710 41.37 -25.37 14.46
C VAL A 710 40.50 -25.03 13.24
N ALA A 711 41.03 -25.34 12.07
CA ALA A 711 40.35 -25.36 10.77
C ALA A 711 40.32 -26.80 10.24
N ALA A 712 39.27 -27.14 9.49
CA ALA A 712 39.11 -28.20 8.47
C ALA A 712 37.71 -28.85 8.62
N GLY A 713 36.92 -29.11 7.57
CA GLY A 713 37.24 -29.11 6.14
C GLY A 713 35.99 -29.13 5.26
N ALA A 714 36.24 -28.95 3.98
CA ALA A 714 35.29 -28.95 2.88
C ALA A 714 34.81 -30.36 2.51
N LYS A 715 33.57 -30.47 1.99
CA LYS A 715 33.27 -30.97 0.63
C LYS A 715 31.75 -31.16 0.39
N GLU A 716 31.36 -30.80 -0.84
CA GLU A 716 30.29 -31.39 -1.69
C GLU A 716 28.86 -31.31 -1.12
N GLY A 717 27.90 -30.55 -1.65
CA GLY A 717 27.51 -30.38 -3.04
C GLY A 717 26.51 -31.46 -3.42
N LEU A 718 25.20 -31.13 -3.50
CA LEU A 718 24.23 -31.66 -4.46
C LEU A 718 22.83 -31.05 -4.24
N THR A 719 22.27 -30.61 -5.36
CA THR A 719 20.90 -30.17 -5.65
C THR A 719 19.87 -31.28 -5.49
N ALA A 720 18.67 -30.98 -4.99
CA ALA A 720 17.37 -31.35 -5.60
C ALA A 720 16.19 -31.04 -4.65
N ASP A 721 15.23 -30.29 -5.18
CA ASP A 721 13.82 -30.18 -4.76
C ASP A 721 12.98 -31.16 -5.63
N PRO A 722 11.64 -31.28 -5.57
CA PRO A 722 10.65 -31.29 -4.46
C PRO A 722 9.79 -32.59 -4.46
N TYR A 723 8.76 -32.59 -3.60
CA TYR A 723 7.53 -33.41 -3.55
C TYR A 723 7.54 -34.64 -2.65
N TYR A 724 6.68 -34.60 -1.61
CA TYR A 724 5.73 -35.69 -1.35
C TYR A 724 4.49 -35.18 -0.59
N ARG A 725 3.31 -35.34 -1.22
CA ARG A 725 1.98 -35.43 -0.59
C ARG A 725 1.92 -36.70 0.25
N GLN A 726 1.26 -36.68 1.41
CA GLN A 726 0.57 -37.89 1.87
C GLN A 726 -0.64 -37.59 2.76
N ASP A 727 -1.81 -37.89 2.21
CA ASP A 727 -3.07 -38.08 2.94
C ASP A 727 -2.97 -39.28 3.87
N TYR A 728 -3.57 -39.22 5.07
CA TYR A 728 -4.21 -40.39 5.69
C TYR A 728 -5.32 -39.99 6.66
N ASN A 729 -6.44 -40.69 6.54
CA ASN A 729 -7.71 -40.53 7.25
C ASN A 729 -8.02 -41.81 8.07
N ALA A 730 -8.63 -41.62 9.26
CA ALA A 730 -9.42 -42.53 10.12
C ALA A 730 -8.75 -43.82 10.67
N SER A 731 -9.00 -44.37 11.86
CA SER A 731 -10.23 -44.50 12.67
C SER A 731 -9.97 -45.16 14.06
N SER A 732 -10.91 -44.86 15.00
CA SER A 732 -11.52 -45.70 16.06
C SER A 732 -10.75 -46.23 17.29
N ASP A 733 -11.15 -45.67 18.44
CA ASP A 733 -11.71 -46.25 19.68
C ASP A 733 -11.06 -47.45 20.43
N TRP A 734 -10.91 -47.32 21.76
CA TRP A 734 -11.79 -47.87 22.82
C TRP A 734 -11.09 -47.86 24.20
N ALA A 735 -11.72 -47.24 25.21
CA ALA A 735 -12.15 -47.86 26.49
C ALA A 735 -12.10 -46.92 27.72
N GLN A 736 -13.19 -47.02 28.49
CA GLN A 736 -13.65 -46.18 29.61
C GLN A 736 -13.15 -46.61 30.99
N SER A 737 -13.19 -45.69 31.97
CA SER A 737 -13.82 -45.80 33.31
C SER A 737 -13.26 -44.71 34.25
N ASN A 738 -13.92 -44.11 35.25
CA ASN A 738 -15.31 -43.80 35.59
C ASN A 738 -15.24 -42.91 36.87
N VAL A 739 -15.98 -41.77 36.91
CA VAL A 739 -16.60 -41.12 38.11
C VAL A 739 -15.63 -40.45 39.15
N ALA A 740 -15.81 -39.24 39.73
CA ALA A 740 -16.93 -38.29 39.92
C ALA A 740 -16.43 -36.84 40.21
N LEU A 741 -17.39 -35.91 40.07
CA LEU A 741 -17.43 -34.47 40.32
C LEU A 741 -16.85 -33.94 41.64
N THR A 742 -16.12 -32.80 41.57
CA THR A 742 -16.38 -31.51 42.27
C THR A 742 -15.39 -30.43 41.79
N ALA A 743 -15.89 -29.21 41.57
CA ALA A 743 -15.11 -27.99 41.26
C ALA A 743 -15.34 -26.94 42.39
N PRO A 744 -14.70 -25.75 42.41
CA PRO A 744 -13.43 -25.32 41.81
C PRO A 744 -12.49 -24.62 42.84
N THR A 745 -11.17 -24.67 42.65
CA THR A 745 -10.26 -23.64 43.20
C THR A 745 -9.07 -23.41 42.27
N SER A 746 -9.01 -22.20 41.70
CA SER A 746 -7.87 -21.38 41.26
C SER A 746 -6.58 -22.06 40.76
N PRO A 747 -6.13 -21.69 39.55
CA PRO A 747 -4.72 -21.75 39.21
C PRO A 747 -4.20 -20.36 38.77
N TYR A 748 -3.56 -19.63 39.68
CA TYR A 748 -2.48 -18.71 39.30
C TYR A 748 -1.18 -19.51 39.40
N GLN A 749 -0.51 -19.73 38.27
CA GLN A 749 0.87 -20.19 38.22
C GLN A 749 1.75 -19.01 37.81
N ASP A 750 2.59 -18.55 38.73
CA ASP A 750 3.62 -17.56 38.48
C ASP A 750 4.72 -18.15 37.57
N VAL A 751 4.99 -17.49 36.45
CA VAL A 751 6.11 -17.80 35.54
C VAL A 751 7.24 -16.79 35.80
N PRO A 752 8.52 -17.21 35.86
CA PRO A 752 9.62 -16.29 36.18
C PRO A 752 10.02 -15.40 34.98
N ARG A 753 9.97 -14.07 35.19
CA ARG A 753 10.50 -13.01 34.31
C ARG A 753 11.96 -13.23 33.91
N ARG A 754 12.27 -13.06 32.62
CA ARG A 754 13.61 -12.71 32.11
C ARG A 754 13.52 -11.59 31.08
N GLU A 755 14.53 -10.73 31.09
CA GLU A 755 14.74 -9.55 30.23
C GLU A 755 14.89 -9.96 28.75
N ASN A 756 14.30 -9.14 27.88
CA ASN A 756 14.23 -9.19 26.41
C ASN A 756 12.99 -9.89 25.84
N GLY A 757 12.16 -9.11 25.15
CA GLY A 757 10.93 -9.52 24.47
C GLY A 757 9.72 -8.72 24.97
N MET A 758 8.90 -8.19 24.07
CA MET A 758 7.67 -7.47 24.43
C MET A 758 6.75 -8.39 25.23
N SER A 759 6.72 -8.20 26.56
CA SER A 759 5.70 -8.74 27.45
C SER A 759 5.13 -7.55 28.22
N MET A 760 4.03 -7.01 27.72
CA MET A 760 3.22 -6.04 28.44
C MET A 760 2.05 -6.78 29.09
N ASP A 761 2.31 -7.44 30.21
CA ASP A 761 1.23 -7.74 31.16
C ASP A 761 0.81 -6.43 31.83
N VAL A 762 -0.29 -5.86 31.35
CA VAL A 762 -0.98 -4.76 32.04
C VAL A 762 -1.97 -5.39 33.04
N ASP A 763 -1.62 -5.40 34.33
CA ASP A 763 -2.59 -5.62 35.42
C ASP A 763 -3.07 -4.25 35.94
N PRO A 764 -4.31 -3.82 35.61
CA PRO A 764 -4.86 -2.54 36.07
C PRO A 764 -5.38 -2.56 37.52
N TYR A 765 -5.16 -3.62 38.32
CA TYR A 765 -5.68 -3.71 39.69
C TYR A 765 -4.63 -3.61 40.81
N ALA A 766 -3.37 -3.31 40.52
CA ALA A 766 -2.34 -3.13 41.54
C ALA A 766 -2.45 -1.76 42.26
N ALA A 767 -3.48 -1.57 43.08
CA ALA A 767 -3.63 -0.43 43.97
C ALA A 767 -3.52 -0.85 45.45
N GLU A 768 -2.30 -1.11 45.94
CA GLU A 768 -1.98 -0.96 47.37
C GLU A 768 -0.54 -0.49 47.60
N SER A 769 -0.37 0.81 47.85
CA SER A 769 0.88 1.35 48.39
C SER A 769 0.97 1.07 49.88
N ARG A 770 1.96 0.28 50.33
CA ARG A 770 2.46 0.30 51.70
C ARG A 770 3.94 0.67 51.69
N MET A 771 4.26 1.87 52.19
CA MET A 771 5.22 2.06 53.30
C MET A 771 5.42 3.55 53.59
N SER A 772 5.15 3.94 54.84
CA SER A 772 5.83 5.06 55.47
C SER A 772 6.13 4.69 56.92
N THR A 773 7.41 4.62 57.24
CA THR A 773 7.95 4.47 58.59
C THR A 773 8.33 5.85 59.13
N SER A 774 7.70 6.30 60.21
CA SER A 774 8.37 7.03 61.30
C SER A 774 7.41 7.30 62.48
N THR A 775 7.88 7.00 63.68
CA THR A 775 7.44 7.52 64.99
C THR A 775 8.68 8.24 65.59
N PRO A 776 8.60 9.16 66.59
CA PRO A 776 7.69 9.15 67.76
C PRO A 776 7.16 10.52 68.25
N ASP A 777 6.51 10.48 69.43
CA ASP A 777 5.90 11.56 70.27
C ASP A 777 4.50 12.06 69.84
N GLY A 778 3.48 12.17 70.68
CA GLY A 778 3.32 11.99 72.12
C GLY A 778 2.11 12.85 72.56
N GLY A 779 1.02 12.25 73.09
CA GLY A 779 -0.09 13.07 73.61
C GLY A 779 -1.45 12.39 73.81
N ARG A 780 -1.73 12.03 75.07
CA ARG A 780 -2.97 11.48 75.66
C ARG A 780 -4.30 12.16 75.23
N ARG A 781 -5.38 11.36 75.11
CA ARG A 781 -6.55 11.29 76.06
C ARG A 781 -7.70 10.38 75.54
N GLN A 782 -8.04 9.31 76.29
CA GLN A 782 -9.36 8.93 76.87
C GLN A 782 -10.56 8.86 75.90
N ARG A 783 -11.32 7.76 75.78
CA ARG A 783 -12.01 6.94 76.81
C ARG A 783 -12.48 5.59 76.26
N TYR A 784 -12.51 4.60 77.18
CA TYR A 784 -13.20 3.30 77.26
C TYR A 784 -13.10 2.29 76.12
#